data_AF-A0A9D9RUK9-F1
#
_entry.id   AF-A0A9D9RUK9-F1
#
_cell.length_a   1.000
_cell.length_b   1.000
_cell.length_c   1.000
_cell.angle_alpha   90.00
_cell.angle_beta   90.00
_cell.angle_gamma   90.00
#
_symmetry.space_group_name_H-M   'P 1'
#
loop_
_entity.id
_entity.type
_entity.pdbx_description
1 polymer ?
#
loop_
_entity_poly.entity_id
_entity_poly.type
_entity_poly.pdbx_seq_one_letter_code
_entity_poly.pdbx_strand_id
1 'polypeptide(L)'
;MTQRKYTNRRYLDALEKKVLVFDGAMGTSLQTQNLTAEHFGGEQYNGCNDYLVISYPEAVEKVHRSFLEAGVDVLETDTFRSNRLTMVEYKLQDRIIEINVAAAKLARKVADEFAAKTGQPRFVAGSIGPSGKLPSTNDPELSNVKYDELIDTFCEQAVGLIQGGVDLLLIETSQDILEVKAAITGIHKAFNETNVYLPIQAQVTLDTTGRMLLGTDINASLTILEGMGIDVVGLNCSTGPEHMREPIRFIGENSTLPVSCIPNAGLPLNVDGQAVYPLEPEPYANDMYEFVTKHNVRIVGGCCGTTPAHLKLLVDKLANYQLPSDKTPVQSTPQLASAMSAIAMRQDPAPTLLGERCNAQGSRKFKRLLLEEDYDGILDIAREQVAGGAHALDISVAVTERADEGEQMRKVIKKLQMGVDVPLVIDTTEVDVLEIALQTAPGRCLINSTHLESGRDKADKIFALAKKYNAAVIVLTIDEQGMAKTAQRKYEVAQRIYDIAVNDHGLKPEDLVFDDLTFTLATGDVEFVDSAKETIEGIRLIKQKLPGVMTSLGVSNLSFGFAPQARPALNSVMLYYCVQAGLDMAIVNAAHVMPYAEIGAEERELCEDLIFNRREDALQRFIQHFENVTVSTESTVADPTAGMTPEQRLHWKILHRVKEGVEADIDEIINRETTSTKHEVAVHTLNNVLLPAMKEVGDKFGAGELILPFVLQSAETMKKTVSHLENYLEKVEGVTKGTVVIATVYGDVHDIGKNLVKTILANNGYTVIDLGKQVPAETIITEAVKVNATAIGLSALLVSTSKQMPLIVNEMQRRGHNIPILIGGAAINRRFGRRILQTEDGSTYDAGVFYCKDAFEGLETM
;
A
#
# COMPACT_ATOMS: atom_id res chain seq x y z
N MET A 1 -1.53 -8.18 -23.36
CA MET A 1 -2.43 -7.00 -23.30
C MET A 1 -3.62 -7.28 -24.22
N THR A 2 -4.80 -7.57 -23.69
CA THR A 2 -6.04 -7.54 -24.47
C THR A 2 -6.17 -6.13 -25.05
N GLN A 3 -6.28 -6.03 -26.38
CA GLN A 3 -6.32 -4.76 -27.09
C GLN A 3 -7.57 -3.98 -26.63
N ARG A 4 -7.40 -2.95 -25.80
CA ARG A 4 -8.51 -2.11 -25.34
C ARG A 4 -9.17 -1.47 -26.57
N LYS A 5 -10.50 -1.58 -26.65
CA LYS A 5 -11.30 -1.01 -27.73
C LYS A 5 -11.47 0.48 -27.46
N TYR A 6 -11.00 1.36 -28.35
CA TYR A 6 -11.27 2.80 -28.30
C TYR A 6 -12.00 3.23 -29.56
N THR A 7 -13.04 4.04 -29.42
CA THR A 7 -13.68 4.72 -30.56
C THR A 7 -12.95 6.02 -30.92
N ASN A 8 -12.21 6.60 -29.98
CA ASN A 8 -11.32 7.74 -30.20
C ASN A 8 -10.06 7.59 -29.33
N ARG A 9 -8.91 7.41 -29.97
CA ARG A 9 -7.59 7.26 -29.31
C ARG A 9 -6.68 8.48 -29.47
N ARG A 10 -7.15 9.54 -30.13
CA ARG A 10 -6.28 10.67 -30.55
C ARG A 10 -5.50 11.31 -29.40
N TYR A 11 -6.09 11.34 -28.20
CA TYR A 11 -5.43 11.82 -26.98
C TYR A 11 -4.22 10.95 -26.61
N LEU A 12 -4.37 9.63 -26.55
CA LEU A 12 -3.26 8.71 -26.25
C LEU A 12 -2.20 8.73 -27.35
N ASP A 13 -2.62 8.83 -28.62
CA ASP A 13 -1.69 8.92 -29.76
C ASP A 13 -0.85 10.22 -29.72
N ALA A 14 -1.38 11.29 -29.12
CA ALA A 14 -0.64 12.53 -28.90
C ALA A 14 0.30 12.41 -27.68
N LEU A 15 -0.14 11.75 -26.62
CA LEU A 15 0.63 11.48 -25.40
C LEU A 15 1.88 10.62 -25.68
N GLU A 16 1.80 9.72 -26.66
CA GLU A 16 2.96 8.94 -27.13
C GLU A 16 4.02 9.80 -27.83
N LYS A 17 3.65 10.99 -28.35
CA LYS A 17 4.53 11.84 -29.17
C LYS A 17 5.09 13.03 -28.42
N LYS A 18 4.38 13.54 -27.42
CA LYS A 18 4.80 14.71 -26.64
C LYS A 18 4.16 14.70 -25.25
N VAL A 19 4.71 15.54 -24.38
CA VAL A 19 4.06 15.91 -23.11
C VAL A 19 2.83 16.76 -23.42
N LEU A 20 1.69 16.43 -22.82
CA LEU A 20 0.47 17.21 -22.95
C LEU A 20 0.33 18.19 -21.79
N VAL A 21 -0.03 19.43 -22.10
CA VAL A 21 -0.28 20.47 -21.09
C VAL A 21 -1.79 20.71 -20.93
N PHE A 22 -2.32 20.45 -19.74
CA PHE A 22 -3.70 20.77 -19.36
C PHE A 22 -3.84 22.26 -18.99
N ASP A 23 -5.06 22.76 -18.97
CA ASP A 23 -5.37 24.11 -18.53
C ASP A 23 -5.15 24.32 -17.02
N GLY A 24 -5.52 25.51 -16.56
CA GLY A 24 -5.44 25.90 -15.15
C GLY A 24 -6.81 25.93 -14.49
N ALA A 25 -6.89 26.51 -13.29
CA ALA A 25 -8.12 26.51 -12.52
C ALA A 25 -9.29 27.28 -13.16
N MET A 26 -10.39 26.57 -13.44
CA MET A 26 -11.67 27.15 -13.83
C MET A 26 -12.27 28.01 -12.71
N GLY A 27 -12.42 27.44 -11.50
CA GLY A 27 -13.09 28.09 -10.37
C GLY A 27 -12.46 29.42 -9.96
N THR A 28 -11.15 29.46 -9.72
CA THR A 28 -10.46 30.72 -9.34
C THR A 28 -10.46 31.73 -10.50
N SER A 29 -10.45 31.27 -11.76
CA SER A 29 -10.56 32.16 -12.92
C SER A 29 -11.95 32.82 -13.00
N LEU A 30 -13.03 32.07 -12.74
CA LEU A 30 -14.40 32.59 -12.69
C LEU A 30 -14.58 33.61 -11.55
N GLN A 31 -13.96 33.38 -10.38
CA GLN A 31 -14.02 34.30 -9.25
C GLN A 31 -13.50 35.71 -9.60
N THR A 32 -12.50 35.82 -10.48
CA THR A 32 -11.98 37.13 -10.94
C THR A 32 -12.96 37.93 -11.81
N GLN A 33 -14.03 37.30 -12.30
CA GLN A 33 -15.01 37.93 -13.17
C GLN A 33 -16.11 38.68 -12.39
N ASN A 34 -16.11 38.63 -11.05
CA ASN A 34 -17.09 39.29 -10.18
C ASN A 34 -18.54 38.95 -10.57
N LEU A 35 -18.82 37.67 -10.81
CA LEU A 35 -20.15 37.18 -11.17
C LEU A 35 -21.15 37.42 -10.03
N THR A 36 -22.39 37.69 -10.41
CA THR A 36 -23.52 37.93 -9.50
C THR A 36 -24.55 36.82 -9.62
N ALA A 37 -25.49 36.72 -8.67
CA ALA A 37 -26.57 35.73 -8.70
C ALA A 37 -27.36 35.73 -10.02
N GLU A 38 -27.52 36.88 -10.69
CA GLU A 38 -28.18 36.98 -11.99
C GLU A 38 -27.47 36.16 -13.08
N HIS A 39 -26.13 36.17 -13.09
CA HIS A 39 -25.33 35.38 -14.04
C HIS A 39 -25.49 33.88 -13.82
N PHE A 40 -25.69 33.45 -12.57
CA PHE A 40 -26.00 32.06 -12.24
C PHE A 40 -27.46 31.67 -12.54
N GLY A 41 -28.32 32.62 -12.95
CA GLY A 41 -29.74 32.37 -13.20
C GLY A 41 -30.65 32.54 -11.97
N GLY A 42 -30.15 33.19 -10.91
CA GLY A 42 -30.89 33.53 -9.69
C GLY A 42 -30.19 33.10 -8.40
N GLU A 43 -30.67 33.59 -7.27
CA GLU A 43 -30.10 33.30 -5.93
C GLU A 43 -30.04 31.80 -5.61
N GLN A 44 -30.96 31.00 -6.14
CA GLN A 44 -30.97 29.54 -5.96
C GLN A 44 -29.70 28.87 -6.50
N TYR A 45 -29.14 29.38 -7.59
CA TYR A 45 -28.02 28.76 -8.30
C TYR A 45 -26.68 29.46 -8.03
N ASN A 46 -26.70 30.50 -7.20
CA ASN A 46 -25.54 31.34 -6.93
C ASN A 46 -24.38 30.49 -6.34
N GLY A 47 -23.22 30.54 -7.00
CA GLY A 47 -22.05 29.73 -6.65
C GLY A 47 -21.97 28.35 -7.32
N CYS A 48 -22.97 27.95 -8.11
CA CYS A 48 -22.92 26.74 -8.92
C CYS A 48 -22.18 27.03 -10.24
N ASN A 49 -20.85 26.97 -10.24
CA ASN A 49 -20.03 27.28 -11.42
C ASN A 49 -20.42 26.41 -12.62
N ASP A 50 -20.57 25.11 -12.42
CA ASP A 50 -20.99 24.14 -13.43
C ASP A 50 -22.27 24.53 -14.19
N TYR A 51 -23.20 25.29 -13.56
CA TYR A 51 -24.44 25.72 -14.21
C TYR A 51 -24.26 26.94 -15.12
N LEU A 52 -23.13 27.65 -15.03
CA LEU A 52 -22.81 28.79 -15.89
C LEU A 52 -22.76 28.40 -17.36
N VAL A 53 -22.43 27.15 -17.69
CA VAL A 53 -22.49 26.64 -19.07
C VAL A 53 -23.90 26.71 -19.69
N ILE A 54 -24.94 26.81 -18.85
CA ILE A 54 -26.34 27.02 -19.24
C ILE A 54 -26.76 28.48 -19.06
N SER A 55 -26.49 29.05 -17.88
CA SER A 55 -27.04 30.36 -17.51
C SER A 55 -26.26 31.53 -18.10
N TYR A 56 -24.94 31.41 -18.23
CA TYR A 56 -24.05 32.46 -18.72
C TYR A 56 -22.74 31.89 -19.33
N PRO A 57 -22.84 31.16 -20.45
CA PRO A 57 -21.74 30.38 -21.02
C PRO A 57 -20.53 31.24 -21.44
N GLU A 58 -20.74 32.53 -21.70
CA GLU A 58 -19.68 33.48 -22.07
C GLU A 58 -18.59 33.58 -20.99
N ALA A 59 -18.94 33.45 -19.71
CA ALA A 59 -17.96 33.48 -18.61
C ALA A 59 -17.00 32.28 -18.67
N VAL A 60 -17.53 31.09 -18.93
CA VAL A 60 -16.75 29.84 -19.07
C VAL A 60 -15.94 29.85 -20.37
N GLU A 61 -16.55 30.30 -21.48
CA GLU A 61 -15.87 30.45 -22.77
C GLU A 61 -14.63 31.36 -22.65
N LYS A 62 -14.75 32.47 -21.93
CA LYS A 62 -13.65 33.40 -21.68
C LYS A 62 -12.48 32.72 -20.95
N VAL A 63 -12.74 31.87 -19.96
CA VAL A 63 -11.70 31.14 -19.24
C VAL A 63 -10.99 30.15 -20.16
N HIS A 64 -11.74 29.30 -20.87
CA HIS A 64 -11.17 28.33 -21.82
C HIS A 64 -10.29 29.01 -22.88
N ARG A 65 -10.77 30.12 -23.47
CA ARG A 65 -10.00 30.88 -24.46
C ARG A 65 -8.68 31.39 -23.87
N SER A 66 -8.70 31.89 -22.64
CA SER A 66 -7.49 32.43 -21.99
C SER A 66 -6.38 31.38 -21.82
N PHE A 67 -6.74 30.12 -21.53
CA PHE A 67 -5.76 29.04 -21.41
C PHE A 67 -5.31 28.52 -22.78
N LEU A 68 -6.21 28.42 -23.77
CA LEU A 68 -5.79 28.07 -25.15
C LEU A 68 -4.87 29.12 -25.77
N GLU A 69 -5.05 30.40 -25.43
CA GLU A 69 -4.12 31.48 -25.81
C GLU A 69 -2.74 31.31 -25.16
N ALA A 70 -2.68 30.71 -23.96
CA ALA A 70 -1.42 30.32 -23.33
C ALA A 70 -0.73 29.13 -24.02
N GLY A 71 -1.45 28.41 -24.88
CA GLY A 71 -0.92 27.33 -25.72
C GLY A 71 -1.16 25.91 -25.19
N VAL A 72 -2.01 25.75 -24.17
CA VAL A 72 -2.33 24.43 -23.58
C VAL A 72 -2.97 23.48 -24.60
N ASP A 73 -2.79 22.19 -24.39
CA ASP A 73 -3.25 21.13 -25.27
C ASP A 73 -4.65 20.61 -24.93
N VAL A 74 -5.00 20.62 -23.64
CA VAL A 74 -6.21 20.00 -23.11
C VAL A 74 -6.98 21.03 -22.29
N LEU A 75 -8.29 21.10 -22.51
CA LEU A 75 -9.23 21.83 -21.65
C LEU A 75 -10.01 20.85 -20.79
N GLU A 76 -10.11 21.12 -19.49
CA GLU A 76 -11.08 20.46 -18.61
C GLU A 76 -12.46 21.10 -18.80
N THR A 77 -13.51 20.29 -18.87
CA THR A 77 -14.89 20.82 -18.88
C THR A 77 -15.26 21.43 -17.54
N ASP A 78 -16.10 22.47 -17.52
CA ASP A 78 -16.67 23.04 -16.29
C ASP A 78 -17.77 22.12 -15.71
N THR A 79 -17.36 20.94 -15.24
CA THR A 79 -18.25 19.85 -14.80
C THR A 79 -17.81 19.17 -13.51
N PHE A 80 -16.92 19.79 -12.75
CA PHE A 80 -16.34 19.21 -11.54
C PHE A 80 -17.39 18.69 -10.56
N ARG A 81 -18.51 19.43 -10.35
CA ARG A 81 -19.62 19.05 -9.46
C ARG A 81 -20.85 18.60 -10.24
N SER A 82 -20.76 18.30 -11.53
CA SER A 82 -21.92 18.01 -12.38
C SER A 82 -22.42 16.57 -12.25
N ASN A 83 -22.67 16.13 -11.02
CA ASN A 83 -23.30 14.85 -10.71
C ASN A 83 -24.54 15.02 -9.83
N ARG A 84 -25.38 13.98 -9.81
CA ARG A 84 -26.67 14.01 -9.14
C ARG A 84 -26.58 14.35 -7.66
N LEU A 85 -25.57 13.85 -6.95
CA LEU A 85 -25.43 14.01 -5.49
C LEU A 85 -25.05 15.44 -5.11
N THR A 86 -24.13 16.05 -5.84
CA THR A 86 -23.65 17.43 -5.60
C THR A 86 -24.64 18.49 -6.09
N MET A 87 -25.42 18.20 -7.13
CA MET A 87 -26.39 19.15 -7.71
C MET A 87 -27.70 19.28 -6.94
N VAL A 88 -27.95 18.43 -5.94
CA VAL A 88 -29.13 18.54 -5.05
C VAL A 88 -29.16 19.89 -4.32
N GLU A 89 -28.00 20.40 -3.91
CA GLU A 89 -27.87 21.70 -3.21
C GLU A 89 -28.54 22.85 -4.00
N TYR A 90 -28.45 22.79 -5.33
CA TYR A 90 -28.98 23.78 -6.26
C TYR A 90 -30.32 23.37 -6.90
N LYS A 91 -30.87 22.20 -6.52
CA LYS A 91 -32.05 21.55 -7.13
C LYS A 91 -31.89 21.29 -8.64
N LEU A 92 -30.69 20.94 -9.06
CA LEU A 92 -30.34 20.66 -10.47
C LEU A 92 -30.10 19.16 -10.73
N GLN A 93 -30.39 18.28 -9.76
CA GLN A 93 -30.13 16.85 -9.83
C GLN A 93 -30.81 16.12 -11.00
N ASP A 94 -31.84 16.71 -11.61
CA ASP A 94 -32.57 16.12 -12.76
C ASP A 94 -32.05 16.65 -14.13
N ARG A 95 -31.01 17.49 -14.13
CA ARG A 95 -30.44 18.14 -15.33
C ARG A 95 -28.98 17.74 -15.61
N ILE A 96 -28.51 16.65 -15.02
CA ILE A 96 -27.11 16.21 -15.09
C ILE A 96 -26.64 16.02 -16.53
N ILE A 97 -27.39 15.25 -17.33
CA ILE A 97 -27.02 15.02 -18.74
C ILE A 97 -26.99 16.34 -19.52
N GLU A 98 -27.98 17.21 -19.32
CA GLU A 98 -28.05 18.50 -20.02
C GLU A 98 -26.84 19.38 -19.74
N ILE A 99 -26.49 19.56 -18.45
CA ILE A 99 -25.37 20.38 -18.01
C ILE A 99 -24.05 19.83 -18.56
N ASN A 100 -23.80 18.53 -18.41
CA ASN A 100 -22.56 17.91 -18.90
C ASN A 100 -22.43 17.97 -20.43
N VAL A 101 -23.53 17.76 -21.17
CA VAL A 101 -23.54 17.90 -22.64
C VAL A 101 -23.22 19.34 -23.05
N ALA A 102 -23.81 20.32 -22.39
CA ALA A 102 -23.59 21.74 -22.69
C ALA A 102 -22.13 22.15 -22.41
N ALA A 103 -21.59 21.77 -21.25
CA ALA A 103 -20.20 22.03 -20.88
C ALA A 103 -19.21 21.43 -21.87
N ALA A 104 -19.37 20.14 -22.19
CA ALA A 104 -18.51 19.45 -23.15
C ALA A 104 -18.59 20.05 -24.56
N LYS A 105 -19.79 20.41 -25.04
CA LYS A 105 -19.94 21.09 -26.33
C LYS A 105 -19.30 22.47 -26.36
N LEU A 106 -19.39 23.23 -25.26
CA LEU A 106 -18.77 24.54 -25.14
C LEU A 106 -17.24 24.44 -25.22
N ALA A 107 -16.64 23.56 -24.41
CA ALA A 107 -15.20 23.32 -24.45
C ALA A 107 -14.75 22.79 -25.84
N ARG A 108 -15.52 21.88 -26.44
CA ARG A 108 -15.26 21.33 -27.78
C ARG A 108 -15.25 22.39 -28.86
N LYS A 109 -16.29 23.24 -28.90
CA LYS A 109 -16.39 24.38 -29.83
C LYS A 109 -15.12 25.23 -29.78
N VAL A 110 -14.71 25.63 -28.57
CA VAL A 110 -13.55 26.52 -28.36
C VAL A 110 -12.24 25.82 -28.72
N ALA A 111 -12.08 24.55 -28.36
CA ALA A 111 -10.92 23.73 -28.73
C ALA A 111 -10.78 23.59 -30.25
N ASP A 112 -11.87 23.30 -30.96
CA ASP A 112 -11.87 23.10 -32.42
C ASP A 112 -11.56 24.41 -33.17
N GLU A 113 -12.07 25.56 -32.70
CA GLU A 113 -11.73 26.88 -33.24
C GLU A 113 -10.23 27.16 -33.17
N PHE A 114 -9.59 26.87 -32.03
CA PHE A 114 -8.15 27.06 -31.86
C PHE A 114 -7.33 26.03 -32.65
N ALA A 115 -7.79 24.79 -32.72
CA ALA A 115 -7.15 23.76 -33.54
C ALA A 115 -7.16 24.17 -35.02
N ALA A 116 -8.28 24.69 -35.52
CA ALA A 116 -8.38 25.22 -36.89
C ALA A 116 -7.48 26.44 -37.12
N LYS A 117 -7.36 27.33 -36.13
CA LYS A 117 -6.53 28.55 -36.20
C LYS A 117 -5.02 28.26 -36.15
N THR A 118 -4.60 27.29 -35.35
CA THR A 118 -3.17 27.03 -35.06
C THR A 118 -2.60 25.80 -35.75
N GLY A 119 -3.45 24.89 -36.24
CA GLY A 119 -3.06 23.58 -36.77
C GLY A 119 -2.66 22.55 -35.71
N GLN A 120 -2.58 22.95 -34.43
CA GLN A 120 -2.28 22.08 -33.30
C GLN A 120 -3.56 21.41 -32.79
N PRO A 121 -3.59 20.08 -32.64
CA PRO A 121 -4.73 19.40 -32.02
C PRO A 121 -5.01 19.91 -30.61
N ARG A 122 -6.28 20.09 -30.27
CA ARG A 122 -6.77 20.43 -28.93
C ARG A 122 -7.73 19.35 -28.43
N PHE A 123 -7.59 19.00 -27.17
CA PHE A 123 -8.38 17.95 -26.53
C PHE A 123 -9.30 18.53 -25.46
N VAL A 124 -10.38 17.82 -25.15
CA VAL A 124 -11.29 18.17 -24.06
C VAL A 124 -11.40 16.98 -23.13
N ALA A 125 -11.04 17.18 -21.86
CA ALA A 125 -11.21 16.23 -20.78
C ALA A 125 -12.55 16.47 -20.09
N GLY A 126 -13.40 15.45 -20.04
CA GLY A 126 -14.62 15.49 -19.24
C GLY A 126 -14.27 15.37 -17.76
N SER A 127 -14.25 16.49 -17.03
CA SER A 127 -13.93 16.55 -15.60
C SER A 127 -15.05 15.91 -14.76
N ILE A 128 -14.66 14.99 -13.88
CA ILE A 128 -15.51 14.28 -12.92
C ILE A 128 -14.84 14.43 -11.55
N GLY A 129 -15.35 15.34 -10.72
CA GLY A 129 -14.94 15.50 -9.33
C GLY A 129 -15.67 14.53 -8.38
N PRO A 130 -15.31 14.55 -7.08
CA PRO A 130 -15.91 13.68 -6.08
C PRO A 130 -17.39 14.03 -5.81
N SER A 131 -18.17 13.05 -5.34
CA SER A 131 -19.60 13.23 -5.01
C SER A 131 -19.83 13.98 -3.69
N GLY A 132 -18.78 14.19 -2.90
CA GLY A 132 -18.87 14.68 -1.51
C GLY A 132 -19.21 13.60 -0.49
N LYS A 133 -19.29 12.33 -0.90
CA LYS A 133 -19.45 11.17 -0.02
C LYS A 133 -18.12 10.46 0.23
N LEU A 134 -18.02 9.76 1.36
CA LEU A 134 -16.86 8.96 1.76
C LEU A 134 -17.31 7.53 2.09
N PRO A 135 -17.59 6.70 1.06
CA PRO A 135 -18.15 5.35 1.23
C PRO A 135 -17.31 4.42 2.10
N SER A 136 -15.99 4.64 2.17
CA SER A 136 -15.07 3.83 2.99
C SER A 136 -15.14 4.12 4.49
N THR A 137 -15.79 5.21 4.91
CA THR A 137 -15.91 5.55 6.33
C THR A 137 -17.11 4.87 7.00
N ASN A 138 -17.16 5.00 8.33
CA ASN A 138 -18.33 4.67 9.15
C ASN A 138 -19.14 5.92 9.54
N ASP A 139 -18.88 7.06 8.90
CA ASP A 139 -19.61 8.30 9.18
C ASP A 139 -21.07 8.17 8.71
N PRO A 140 -22.08 8.39 9.58
CA PRO A 140 -23.48 8.18 9.23
C PRO A 140 -24.02 9.06 8.09
N GLU A 141 -23.40 10.20 7.79
CA GLU A 141 -23.85 11.14 6.77
C GLU A 141 -23.02 11.01 5.49
N LEU A 142 -21.70 10.97 5.64
CA LEU A 142 -20.75 10.91 4.53
C LEU A 142 -20.65 9.51 3.92
N SER A 143 -20.83 8.44 4.71
CA SER A 143 -20.78 7.06 4.20
C SER A 143 -22.14 6.50 3.79
N ASN A 144 -23.22 7.26 3.97
CA ASN A 144 -24.58 6.86 3.61
C ASN A 144 -24.84 7.00 2.11
N VAL A 145 -24.11 6.19 1.34
CA VAL A 145 -24.27 6.01 -0.10
C VAL A 145 -23.87 4.57 -0.43
N LYS A 146 -24.64 3.91 -1.31
CA LYS A 146 -24.31 2.56 -1.76
C LYS A 146 -23.30 2.63 -2.91
N TYR A 147 -22.47 1.59 -3.04
CA TYR A 147 -21.50 1.50 -4.12
C TYR A 147 -22.18 1.55 -5.51
N ASP A 148 -23.29 0.83 -5.69
CA ASP A 148 -24.07 0.86 -6.94
C ASP A 148 -24.69 2.24 -7.23
N GLU A 149 -25.05 2.99 -6.19
CA GLU A 149 -25.58 4.35 -6.35
C GLU A 149 -24.50 5.32 -6.85
N LEU A 150 -23.25 5.14 -6.40
CA LEU A 150 -22.10 5.88 -6.92
C LEU A 150 -21.81 5.50 -8.39
N ILE A 151 -21.86 4.20 -8.72
CA ILE A 151 -21.71 3.74 -10.11
C ILE A 151 -22.73 4.44 -11.01
N ASP A 152 -24.00 4.43 -10.62
CA ASP A 152 -25.07 5.05 -11.41
C ASP A 152 -24.90 6.56 -11.54
N THR A 153 -24.48 7.23 -10.45
CA THR A 153 -24.24 8.67 -10.42
C THR A 153 -23.12 9.07 -11.39
N PHE A 154 -21.98 8.37 -11.37
CA PHE A 154 -20.87 8.66 -12.28
C PHE A 154 -21.13 8.18 -13.71
N CYS A 155 -21.92 7.12 -13.89
CA CYS A 155 -22.39 6.69 -15.21
C CYS A 155 -23.22 7.78 -15.90
N GLU A 156 -24.20 8.37 -15.19
CA GLU A 156 -25.04 9.45 -15.73
C GLU A 156 -24.21 10.66 -16.18
N GLN A 157 -23.25 11.09 -15.35
CA GLN A 157 -22.34 12.18 -15.69
C GLN A 157 -21.48 11.83 -16.92
N ALA A 158 -20.86 10.66 -16.93
CA ALA A 158 -20.02 10.19 -18.04
C ALA A 158 -20.81 10.09 -19.36
N VAL A 159 -22.06 9.63 -19.34
CA VAL A 159 -22.94 9.60 -20.52
C VAL A 159 -23.12 11.00 -21.10
N GLY A 160 -23.40 12.01 -20.26
CA GLY A 160 -23.54 13.39 -20.70
C GLY A 160 -22.25 13.94 -21.35
N LEU A 161 -21.10 13.70 -20.72
CA LEU A 161 -19.79 14.11 -21.23
C LEU A 161 -19.46 13.44 -22.59
N ILE A 162 -19.70 12.13 -22.71
CA ILE A 162 -19.52 11.37 -23.95
C ILE A 162 -20.39 11.94 -25.08
N GLN A 163 -21.67 12.19 -24.82
CA GLN A 163 -22.60 12.77 -25.79
C GLN A 163 -22.20 14.19 -26.21
N GLY A 164 -21.55 14.94 -25.31
CA GLY A 164 -21.01 16.26 -25.59
C GLY A 164 -19.73 16.27 -26.43
N GLY A 165 -19.08 15.12 -26.62
CA GLY A 165 -17.91 14.99 -27.51
C GLY A 165 -16.56 15.26 -26.84
N VAL A 166 -16.38 14.84 -25.58
CA VAL A 166 -15.07 14.84 -24.93
C VAL A 166 -14.12 13.82 -25.57
N ASP A 167 -12.81 14.04 -25.46
CA ASP A 167 -11.78 13.12 -25.96
C ASP A 167 -11.34 12.09 -24.93
N LEU A 168 -11.52 12.39 -23.65
CA LEU A 168 -11.21 11.53 -22.51
C LEU A 168 -12.14 11.87 -21.33
N LEU A 169 -12.20 10.96 -20.35
CA LEU A 169 -12.86 11.20 -19.06
C LEU A 169 -11.78 11.29 -17.98
N LEU A 170 -11.89 12.33 -17.15
CA LEU A 170 -10.95 12.66 -16.08
C LEU A 170 -11.65 12.52 -14.74
N ILE A 171 -11.23 11.54 -13.93
CA ILE A 171 -11.56 11.49 -12.51
C ILE A 171 -10.50 12.29 -11.77
N GLU A 172 -10.90 13.30 -11.02
CA GLU A 172 -9.95 14.20 -10.35
C GLU A 172 -10.36 14.54 -8.91
N THR A 173 -9.39 15.00 -8.11
CA THR A 173 -9.58 15.51 -6.74
C THR A 173 -10.31 14.52 -5.81
N SER A 174 -10.19 13.22 -6.06
CA SER A 174 -10.87 12.20 -5.27
C SER A 174 -10.16 11.97 -3.93
N GLN A 175 -10.94 11.90 -2.84
CA GLN A 175 -10.44 11.77 -1.47
C GLN A 175 -10.61 10.37 -0.87
N ASP A 176 -11.51 9.57 -1.43
CA ASP A 176 -11.77 8.19 -1.03
C ASP A 176 -11.50 7.26 -2.21
N ILE A 177 -10.57 6.31 -2.04
CA ILE A 177 -10.18 5.41 -3.12
C ILE A 177 -11.32 4.49 -3.56
N LEU A 178 -12.26 4.13 -2.68
CA LEU A 178 -13.42 3.30 -3.04
C LEU A 178 -14.38 4.06 -3.96
N GLU A 179 -14.50 5.38 -3.78
CA GLU A 179 -15.28 6.24 -4.68
C GLU A 179 -14.64 6.27 -6.08
N VAL A 180 -13.31 6.35 -6.18
CA VAL A 180 -12.60 6.27 -7.47
C VAL A 180 -12.89 4.94 -8.17
N LYS A 181 -12.88 3.81 -7.42
CA LYS A 181 -13.26 2.50 -7.97
C LYS A 181 -14.68 2.53 -8.54
N ALA A 182 -15.62 3.15 -7.83
CA ALA A 182 -17.01 3.29 -8.26
C ALA A 182 -17.13 4.18 -9.51
N ALA A 183 -16.40 5.29 -9.56
CA ALA A 183 -16.37 6.19 -10.72
C ALA A 183 -15.84 5.50 -11.98
N ILE A 184 -14.73 4.76 -11.87
CA ILE A 184 -14.18 3.96 -13.00
C ILE A 184 -15.22 2.94 -13.49
N THR A 185 -15.88 2.25 -12.55
CA THR A 185 -16.94 1.28 -12.89
C THR A 185 -18.15 1.96 -13.55
N GLY A 186 -18.55 3.14 -13.08
CA GLY A 186 -19.59 3.97 -13.69
C GLY A 186 -19.25 4.42 -15.11
N ILE A 187 -18.00 4.80 -15.36
CA ILE A 187 -17.51 5.13 -16.71
C ILE A 187 -17.57 3.91 -17.63
N HIS A 188 -17.11 2.73 -17.18
CA HIS A 188 -17.22 1.50 -17.99
C HIS A 188 -18.68 1.15 -18.30
N LYS A 189 -19.60 1.39 -17.37
CA LYS A 189 -21.05 1.25 -17.61
C LYS A 189 -21.53 2.25 -18.69
N ALA A 190 -21.13 3.51 -18.62
CA ALA A 190 -21.44 4.52 -19.62
C ALA A 190 -20.88 4.16 -21.02
N PHE A 191 -19.69 3.55 -21.10
CA PHE A 191 -19.15 3.04 -22.37
C PHE A 191 -20.04 1.96 -22.98
N ASN A 192 -20.58 1.05 -22.18
CA ASN A 192 -21.49 0.02 -22.67
C ASN A 192 -22.84 0.59 -23.13
N GLU A 193 -23.36 1.60 -22.43
CA GLU A 193 -24.63 2.26 -22.79
C GLU A 193 -24.51 3.09 -24.08
N THR A 194 -23.38 3.78 -24.27
CA THR A 194 -23.16 4.67 -25.41
C THR A 194 -22.46 4.00 -26.60
N ASN A 195 -21.81 2.85 -26.38
CA ASN A 195 -20.91 2.18 -27.32
C ASN A 195 -19.75 3.09 -27.81
N VAL A 196 -19.37 4.08 -26.99
CA VAL A 196 -18.23 4.97 -27.19
C VAL A 196 -17.22 4.66 -26.10
N TYR A 197 -15.97 4.39 -26.48
CA TYR A 197 -14.91 3.99 -25.57
C TYR A 197 -13.77 4.99 -25.67
N LEU A 198 -13.56 5.73 -24.58
CA LEU A 198 -12.59 6.82 -24.49
C LEU A 198 -11.50 6.48 -23.47
N PRO A 199 -10.34 7.14 -23.54
CA PRO A 199 -9.34 7.04 -22.48
C PRO A 199 -9.88 7.51 -21.12
N ILE A 200 -9.46 6.85 -20.04
CA ILE A 200 -9.74 7.24 -18.66
C ILE A 200 -8.44 7.70 -17.99
N GLN A 201 -8.42 8.95 -17.52
CA GLN A 201 -7.39 9.46 -16.63
C GLN A 201 -7.95 9.50 -15.21
N ALA A 202 -7.25 8.87 -14.26
CA ALA A 202 -7.65 8.88 -12.85
C ALA A 202 -6.57 9.55 -12.00
N GLN A 203 -6.96 10.57 -11.25
CA GLN A 203 -6.11 11.30 -10.34
C GLN A 203 -6.66 11.24 -8.92
N VAL A 204 -5.76 11.03 -7.96
CA VAL A 204 -6.07 11.15 -6.54
C VAL A 204 -5.45 12.43 -5.99
N THR A 205 -5.98 12.92 -4.87
CA THR A 205 -5.41 14.07 -4.17
C THR A 205 -4.74 13.63 -2.88
N LEU A 206 -3.54 14.16 -2.61
CA LEU A 206 -2.77 13.88 -1.40
C LEU A 206 -2.62 15.17 -0.59
N ASP A 207 -2.74 15.06 0.73
CA ASP A 207 -2.44 16.14 1.64
C ASP A 207 -0.92 16.34 1.83
N THR A 208 -0.54 17.23 2.75
CA THR A 208 0.87 17.52 3.05
C THR A 208 1.63 16.35 3.70
N THR A 209 0.93 15.29 4.12
CA THR A 209 1.53 14.05 4.62
C THR A 209 1.82 13.05 3.50
N GLY A 210 1.38 13.34 2.27
CA GLY A 210 1.54 12.45 1.11
C GLY A 210 0.53 11.31 1.09
N ARG A 211 -0.63 11.47 1.76
CA ARG A 211 -1.71 10.47 1.79
C ARG A 211 -3.04 11.10 1.38
N MET A 212 -3.96 10.28 0.88
CA MET A 212 -5.36 10.67 0.71
C MET A 212 -6.02 10.88 2.08
N LEU A 213 -7.20 11.50 2.12
CA LEU A 213 -7.91 11.84 3.35
C LEU A 213 -8.08 10.66 4.32
N LEU A 214 -8.30 9.45 3.80
CA LEU A 214 -8.52 8.23 4.59
C LEU A 214 -7.24 7.39 4.80
N GLY A 215 -6.07 7.95 4.47
CA GLY A 215 -4.76 7.34 4.75
C GLY A 215 -4.14 6.54 3.61
N THR A 216 -4.83 6.39 2.47
CA THR A 216 -4.31 5.72 1.26
C THR A 216 -3.03 6.40 0.80
N ASP A 217 -1.92 5.66 0.82
CA ASP A 217 -0.65 6.13 0.26
C ASP A 217 -0.59 5.95 -1.26
N ILE A 218 0.47 6.51 -1.85
CA ILE A 218 0.64 6.52 -3.29
C ILE A 218 0.88 5.13 -3.89
N ASN A 219 1.49 4.21 -3.14
CA ASN A 219 1.72 2.83 -3.59
C ASN A 219 0.40 2.03 -3.60
N ALA A 220 -0.41 2.20 -2.56
CA ALA A 220 -1.75 1.64 -2.48
C ALA A 220 -2.64 2.16 -3.62
N SER A 221 -2.67 3.47 -3.83
CA SER A 221 -3.45 4.08 -4.92
C SER A 221 -3.05 3.51 -6.29
N LEU A 222 -1.76 3.46 -6.60
CA LEU A 222 -1.27 2.87 -7.86
C LEU A 222 -1.68 1.39 -7.99
N THR A 223 -1.46 0.59 -6.95
CA THR A 223 -1.77 -0.84 -6.92
C THR A 223 -3.26 -1.11 -7.14
N ILE A 224 -4.13 -0.28 -6.56
CA ILE A 224 -5.58 -0.40 -6.67
C ILE A 224 -6.05 -0.01 -8.06
N LEU A 225 -5.59 1.12 -8.60
CA LEU A 225 -6.16 1.73 -9.80
C LEU A 225 -5.60 1.18 -11.11
N GLU A 226 -4.30 0.83 -11.18
CA GLU A 226 -3.62 0.47 -12.44
C GLU A 226 -4.33 -0.68 -13.20
N GLY A 227 -4.86 -1.66 -12.46
CA GLY A 227 -5.56 -2.82 -13.02
C GLY A 227 -7.03 -2.59 -13.39
N MET A 228 -7.62 -1.43 -13.09
CA MET A 228 -9.05 -1.16 -13.26
C MET A 228 -9.47 -0.69 -14.65
N GLY A 229 -8.56 -0.74 -15.62
CA GLY A 229 -8.87 -0.31 -16.98
C GLY A 229 -8.70 1.18 -17.23
N ILE A 230 -7.97 1.90 -16.38
CA ILE A 230 -7.54 3.29 -16.62
C ILE A 230 -6.32 3.36 -17.54
N ASP A 231 -6.14 4.49 -18.22
CA ASP A 231 -5.06 4.72 -19.19
C ASP A 231 -3.98 5.67 -18.69
N VAL A 232 -4.32 6.52 -17.72
CA VAL A 232 -3.39 7.47 -17.08
C VAL A 232 -3.68 7.49 -15.58
N VAL A 233 -2.63 7.47 -14.77
CA VAL A 233 -2.70 7.64 -13.31
C VAL A 233 -1.97 8.92 -12.90
N GLY A 234 -2.41 9.61 -11.86
CA GLY A 234 -1.67 10.79 -11.41
C GLY A 234 -2.21 11.47 -10.17
N LEU A 235 -1.75 12.71 -9.99
CA LEU A 235 -2.06 13.53 -8.82
C LEU A 235 -2.54 14.92 -9.24
N ASN A 236 -3.50 15.46 -8.49
CA ASN A 236 -3.94 16.83 -8.66
C ASN A 236 -4.41 17.47 -7.34
N CYS A 237 -4.45 18.80 -7.34
CA CYS A 237 -5.00 19.62 -6.24
C CYS A 237 -4.33 19.39 -4.86
N SER A 238 -4.95 19.89 -3.79
CA SER A 238 -4.51 19.94 -2.37
C SER A 238 -3.19 20.66 -2.11
N THR A 239 -2.13 20.29 -2.81
CA THR A 239 -0.77 20.75 -2.57
C THR A 239 -0.13 21.34 -3.84
N GLY A 240 0.96 22.08 -3.66
CA GLY A 240 1.80 22.55 -4.76
C GLY A 240 2.81 21.50 -5.24
N PRO A 241 3.57 21.80 -6.31
CA PRO A 241 4.58 20.91 -6.86
C PRO A 241 5.52 20.31 -5.80
N GLU A 242 5.99 21.13 -4.85
CA GLU A 242 6.98 20.69 -3.88
C GLU A 242 6.53 19.49 -3.04
N HIS A 243 5.30 19.51 -2.51
CA HIS A 243 4.77 18.39 -1.73
C HIS A 243 4.44 17.16 -2.58
N MET A 244 4.21 17.34 -3.88
CA MET A 244 3.96 16.23 -4.82
C MET A 244 5.24 15.56 -5.30
N ARG A 245 6.42 16.14 -5.08
CA ARG A 245 7.70 15.65 -5.63
C ARG A 245 7.96 14.17 -5.36
N GLU A 246 7.88 13.74 -4.10
CA GLU A 246 8.16 12.35 -3.73
C GLU A 246 7.08 11.37 -4.23
N PRO A 247 5.77 11.63 -4.06
CA PRO A 247 4.74 10.82 -4.70
C PRO A 247 4.87 10.72 -6.23
N ILE A 248 5.19 11.82 -6.91
CA ILE A 248 5.41 11.85 -8.37
C ILE A 248 6.64 11.03 -8.77
N ARG A 249 7.75 11.17 -8.04
CA ARG A 249 8.93 10.33 -8.25
C ARG A 249 8.57 8.85 -8.13
N PHE A 250 7.84 8.48 -7.08
CA PHE A 250 7.42 7.10 -6.84
C PHE A 250 6.56 6.54 -7.99
N ILE A 251 5.48 7.21 -8.38
CA ILE A 251 4.62 6.69 -9.47
C ILE A 251 5.33 6.75 -10.83
N GLY A 252 6.19 7.74 -11.07
CA GLY A 252 6.99 7.84 -12.28
C GLY A 252 7.96 6.67 -12.47
N GLU A 253 8.47 6.11 -11.37
CA GLU A 253 9.37 4.95 -11.34
C GLU A 253 8.65 3.60 -11.37
N ASN A 254 7.39 3.53 -10.89
CA ASN A 254 6.71 2.25 -10.64
C ASN A 254 5.45 2.01 -11.51
N SER A 255 4.88 3.04 -12.10
CA SER A 255 3.68 2.92 -12.96
C SER A 255 4.03 2.37 -14.34
N THR A 256 3.23 1.42 -14.82
CA THR A 256 3.24 0.98 -16.23
C THR A 256 2.42 1.89 -17.14
N LEU A 257 1.59 2.75 -16.56
CA LEU A 257 0.78 3.75 -17.24
C LEU A 257 1.49 5.12 -17.28
N PRO A 258 1.21 5.96 -18.30
CA PRO A 258 1.58 7.37 -18.27
C PRO A 258 1.13 8.06 -16.98
N VAL A 259 1.99 8.95 -16.48
CA VAL A 259 1.78 9.68 -15.23
C VAL A 259 1.36 11.13 -15.50
N SER A 260 0.35 11.61 -14.76
CA SER A 260 -0.07 13.02 -14.75
C SER A 260 0.21 13.73 -13.41
N CYS A 261 0.52 15.03 -13.48
CA CYS A 261 0.67 15.91 -12.32
C CYS A 261 0.04 17.28 -12.59
N ILE A 262 -1.01 17.63 -11.87
CA ILE A 262 -1.78 18.89 -12.03
C ILE A 262 -1.91 19.59 -10.65
N PRO A 263 -0.81 20.17 -10.11
CA PRO A 263 -0.79 20.72 -8.75
C PRO A 263 -1.40 22.12 -8.65
N ASN A 264 -1.70 22.54 -7.41
CA ASN A 264 -2.03 23.93 -7.10
C ASN A 264 -0.81 24.85 -7.28
N ALA A 265 -1.03 26.17 -7.39
CA ALA A 265 0.03 27.18 -7.31
C ALA A 265 0.50 27.40 -5.85
N GLY A 266 0.94 26.32 -5.20
CA GLY A 266 1.29 26.31 -3.78
C GLY A 266 0.11 26.01 -2.86
N LEU A 267 0.33 26.07 -1.55
CA LEU A 267 -0.73 25.92 -0.56
C LEU A 267 -1.56 27.20 -0.47
N PRO A 268 -2.89 27.12 -0.30
CA PRO A 268 -3.73 28.30 -0.15
C PRO A 268 -3.41 29.03 1.16
N LEU A 269 -3.26 30.34 1.07
CA LEU A 269 -3.15 31.26 2.20
C LEU A 269 -4.46 32.05 2.31
N ASN A 270 -4.98 32.20 3.54
CA ASN A 270 -6.11 33.10 3.77
C ASN A 270 -5.58 34.52 3.98
N VAL A 271 -5.84 35.41 3.01
CA VAL A 271 -5.52 36.83 3.07
C VAL A 271 -6.84 37.59 2.96
N ASP A 272 -7.22 38.30 4.03
CA ASP A 272 -8.45 39.10 4.10
C ASP A 272 -9.74 38.33 3.76
N GLY A 273 -9.80 37.04 4.11
CA GLY A 273 -10.96 36.18 3.84
C GLY A 273 -10.97 35.57 2.43
N GLN A 274 -9.93 35.80 1.62
CA GLN A 274 -9.77 35.22 0.29
C GLN A 274 -8.63 34.19 0.27
N ALA A 275 -8.81 33.11 -0.49
CA ALA A 275 -7.76 32.14 -0.72
C ALA A 275 -6.80 32.67 -1.79
N VAL A 276 -5.55 32.94 -1.39
CA VAL A 276 -4.46 33.38 -2.25
C VAL A 276 -3.43 32.26 -2.39
N TYR A 277 -2.96 32.02 -3.61
CA TYR A 277 -1.97 31.01 -3.93
C TYR A 277 -0.63 31.69 -4.23
N PRO A 278 0.42 31.45 -3.44
CA PRO A 278 1.63 32.28 -3.45
C PRO A 278 2.69 31.85 -4.47
N LEU A 279 2.57 30.69 -5.11
CA LEU A 279 3.61 30.20 -6.02
C LEU A 279 3.53 30.94 -7.35
N GLU A 280 4.61 31.61 -7.71
CA GLU A 280 4.69 32.41 -8.94
C GLU A 280 4.90 31.53 -10.21
N PRO A 281 4.62 32.08 -11.41
CA PRO A 281 4.73 31.36 -12.68
C PRO A 281 6.06 30.66 -12.98
N GLU A 282 7.19 31.34 -12.73
CA GLU A 282 8.52 30.81 -13.11
C GLU A 282 8.96 29.63 -12.22
N PRO A 283 8.90 29.70 -10.87
CA PRO A 283 9.13 28.53 -10.02
C PRO A 283 8.22 27.35 -10.35
N TYR A 284 6.92 27.62 -10.56
CA TYR A 284 5.95 26.59 -10.94
C TYR A 284 6.36 25.83 -12.21
N ALA A 285 6.68 26.58 -13.26
CA ALA A 285 7.07 26.01 -14.54
C ALA A 285 8.40 25.23 -14.45
N ASN A 286 9.33 25.66 -13.58
CA ASN A 286 10.58 24.93 -13.34
C ASN A 286 10.34 23.57 -12.66
N ASP A 287 9.49 23.51 -11.63
CA ASP A 287 9.18 22.25 -10.95
C ASP A 287 8.46 21.27 -11.89
N MET A 288 7.50 21.74 -12.68
CA MET A 288 6.81 20.89 -13.67
C MET A 288 7.75 20.37 -14.76
N TYR A 289 8.66 21.22 -15.24
CA TYR A 289 9.69 20.80 -16.20
C TYR A 289 10.64 19.76 -15.61
N GLU A 290 11.00 19.88 -14.33
CA GLU A 290 11.77 18.87 -13.62
C GLU A 290 11.02 17.52 -13.55
N PHE A 291 9.72 17.54 -13.21
CA PHE A 291 8.93 16.31 -13.13
C PHE A 291 8.85 15.57 -14.45
N VAL A 292 8.69 16.31 -15.55
CA VAL A 292 8.73 15.76 -16.91
C VAL A 292 10.09 15.12 -17.22
N THR A 293 11.18 15.85 -16.95
CA THR A 293 12.52 15.45 -17.39
C THR A 293 13.11 14.32 -16.54
N LYS A 294 12.85 14.33 -15.23
CA LYS A 294 13.43 13.38 -14.26
C LYS A 294 12.49 12.24 -13.88
N HIS A 295 11.20 12.51 -13.73
CA HIS A 295 10.23 11.57 -13.12
C HIS A 295 9.23 10.98 -14.11
N ASN A 296 9.54 11.01 -15.41
CA ASN A 296 8.76 10.33 -16.46
C ASN A 296 7.29 10.81 -16.56
N VAL A 297 6.98 12.00 -16.05
CA VAL A 297 5.64 12.60 -16.17
C VAL A 297 5.35 12.93 -17.63
N ARG A 298 4.14 12.56 -18.09
CA ARG A 298 3.70 12.73 -19.49
C ARG A 298 2.60 13.78 -19.65
N ILE A 299 1.92 14.11 -18.56
CA ILE A 299 0.88 15.14 -18.52
C ILE A 299 1.17 16.09 -17.37
N VAL A 300 1.18 17.38 -17.67
CA VAL A 300 1.30 18.45 -16.69
C VAL A 300 0.18 19.46 -16.91
N GLY A 301 -0.16 20.26 -15.92
CA GLY A 301 -1.23 21.24 -16.01
C GLY A 301 -1.26 22.06 -14.74
N GLY A 302 -2.37 22.75 -14.46
CA GLY A 302 -2.55 23.49 -13.22
C GLY A 302 -3.91 23.32 -12.56
N CYS A 303 -3.93 23.25 -11.23
CA CYS A 303 -5.16 23.27 -10.44
C CYS A 303 -5.33 24.65 -9.77
N CYS A 304 -5.83 24.72 -8.53
CA CYS A 304 -6.21 25.97 -7.87
C CYS A 304 -5.05 26.97 -7.79
N GLY A 305 -5.34 28.22 -8.14
CA GLY A 305 -4.37 29.33 -8.14
C GLY A 305 -3.51 29.45 -9.40
N THR A 306 -3.52 28.44 -10.29
CA THR A 306 -2.78 28.53 -11.55
C THR A 306 -3.50 29.44 -12.54
N THR A 307 -2.72 30.21 -13.31
CA THR A 307 -3.22 31.23 -14.24
C THR A 307 -2.63 31.05 -15.64
N PRO A 308 -3.18 31.68 -16.69
CA PRO A 308 -2.58 31.61 -18.02
C PRO A 308 -1.09 31.98 -18.08
N ALA A 309 -0.61 32.84 -17.17
CA ALA A 309 0.82 33.17 -17.07
C ALA A 309 1.68 31.97 -16.63
N HIS A 310 1.20 31.17 -15.69
CA HIS A 310 1.87 29.93 -15.26
C HIS A 310 1.98 28.95 -16.43
N LEU A 311 0.85 28.68 -17.09
CA LEU A 311 0.79 27.70 -18.16
C LEU A 311 1.56 28.16 -19.40
N LYS A 312 1.59 29.47 -19.71
CA LYS A 312 2.39 29.99 -20.82
C LYS A 312 3.88 29.69 -20.65
N LEU A 313 4.44 29.94 -19.47
CA LEU A 313 5.85 29.63 -19.18
C LEU A 313 6.13 28.14 -19.24
N LEU A 314 5.20 27.31 -18.75
CA LEU A 314 5.33 25.85 -18.82
C LEU A 314 5.32 25.35 -20.27
N VAL A 315 4.38 25.82 -21.10
CA VAL A 315 4.31 25.52 -22.54
C VAL A 315 5.61 25.94 -23.23
N ASP A 316 6.13 27.14 -22.94
CA ASP A 316 7.36 27.64 -23.54
C ASP A 316 8.59 26.80 -23.16
N LYS A 317 8.70 26.38 -21.90
CA LYS A 317 9.78 25.49 -21.44
C LYS A 317 9.72 24.11 -22.11
N LEU A 318 8.52 23.60 -22.38
CA LEU A 318 8.32 22.28 -23.00
C LEU A 318 8.39 22.28 -24.53
N ALA A 319 8.31 23.44 -25.18
CA ALA A 319 8.21 23.54 -26.65
C ALA A 319 9.33 22.82 -27.42
N ASN A 320 10.54 22.76 -26.85
CA ASN A 320 11.70 22.09 -27.46
C ASN A 320 12.08 20.77 -26.76
N TYR A 321 11.29 20.32 -25.80
CA TYR A 321 11.55 19.07 -25.10
C TYR A 321 11.16 17.87 -25.96
N GLN A 322 12.09 16.93 -26.15
CA GLN A 322 11.85 15.68 -26.86
C GLN A 322 11.70 14.55 -25.86
N LEU A 323 10.61 13.79 -25.99
CA LEU A 323 10.41 12.61 -25.16
C LEU A 323 11.53 11.59 -25.38
N PRO A 324 12.13 11.04 -24.31
CA PRO A 324 13.06 9.92 -24.43
C PRO A 324 12.36 8.69 -25.05
N SER A 325 13.09 7.91 -25.86
CA SER A 325 12.55 6.72 -26.54
C SER A 325 12.18 5.58 -25.59
N ASP A 326 12.81 5.48 -24.42
CA ASP A 326 12.75 4.30 -23.55
C ASP A 326 12.66 4.69 -22.07
N LYS A 327 11.46 4.79 -21.50
CA LYS A 327 11.30 5.02 -20.04
C LYS A 327 10.07 4.39 -19.38
N THR A 328 9.30 3.52 -20.01
CA THR A 328 8.24 2.82 -19.25
C THR A 328 8.91 1.75 -18.38
N PRO A 329 8.76 1.78 -17.04
CA PRO A 329 9.22 0.71 -16.18
C PRO A 329 8.64 -0.64 -16.65
N VAL A 330 9.51 -1.61 -16.94
CA VAL A 330 9.10 -2.87 -17.58
C VAL A 330 8.60 -3.91 -16.57
N GLN A 331 8.88 -3.73 -15.28
CA GLN A 331 8.54 -4.71 -14.24
C GLN A 331 7.87 -4.04 -13.04
N SER A 332 6.57 -4.26 -12.91
CA SER A 332 5.83 -4.01 -11.68
C SER A 332 5.86 -5.29 -10.83
N THR A 333 6.18 -5.15 -9.54
CA THR A 333 6.06 -6.26 -8.59
C THR A 333 4.57 -6.50 -8.33
N PRO A 334 4.06 -7.75 -8.38
CA PRO A 334 2.66 -8.02 -8.04
C PRO A 334 2.38 -7.66 -6.58
N GLN A 335 1.35 -6.85 -6.33
CA GLN A 335 1.04 -6.31 -5.01
C GLN A 335 -0.43 -6.51 -4.62
N LEU A 336 -0.71 -6.71 -3.34
CA LEU A 336 -2.06 -6.53 -2.77
C LEU A 336 -2.11 -5.19 -2.06
N ALA A 337 -3.30 -4.65 -1.86
CA ALA A 337 -3.48 -3.39 -1.15
C ALA A 337 -4.64 -3.45 -0.16
N SER A 338 -4.46 -2.83 0.99
CA SER A 338 -5.54 -2.42 1.88
C SER A 338 -6.10 -1.07 1.44
N ALA A 339 -6.94 -0.45 2.26
CA ALA A 339 -7.34 0.94 2.05
C ALA A 339 -6.18 1.94 2.25
N MET A 340 -5.12 1.56 2.96
CA MET A 340 -4.07 2.47 3.40
C MET A 340 -2.70 2.21 2.75
N SER A 341 -2.33 0.95 2.58
CA SER A 341 -1.00 0.53 2.16
C SER A 341 -1.04 -0.61 1.13
N ALA A 342 0.06 -0.83 0.42
CA ALA A 342 0.26 -1.97 -0.45
C ALA A 342 1.48 -2.80 -0.04
N ILE A 343 1.38 -4.11 -0.27
CA ILE A 343 2.43 -5.08 0.00
C ILE A 343 2.68 -5.95 -1.23
N ALA A 344 3.92 -6.39 -1.43
CA ALA A 344 4.23 -7.40 -2.43
C ALA A 344 3.50 -8.72 -2.11
N MET A 345 2.89 -9.33 -3.12
CA MET A 345 2.26 -10.64 -3.00
C MET A 345 3.28 -11.74 -2.66
N ARG A 346 4.55 -11.54 -3.02
CA ARG A 346 5.67 -12.41 -2.65
C ARG A 346 6.60 -11.66 -1.68
N GLN A 347 6.71 -12.16 -0.46
CA GLN A 347 7.69 -11.68 0.53
C GLN A 347 9.07 -12.31 0.30
N ASP A 348 10.13 -11.58 0.70
CA ASP A 348 11.49 -12.07 0.77
C ASP A 348 12.06 -11.78 2.17
N PRO A 349 12.34 -12.81 3.00
CA PRO A 349 12.15 -14.24 2.72
C PRO A 349 10.67 -14.64 2.61
N ALA A 350 10.40 -15.66 1.79
CA ALA A 350 9.09 -16.28 1.67
C ALA A 350 8.72 -17.08 2.94
N PRO A 351 7.43 -17.35 3.21
CA PRO A 351 6.25 -17.00 2.41
C PRO A 351 5.54 -15.73 2.90
N THR A 352 4.62 -15.23 2.08
CA THR A 352 3.58 -14.30 2.52
C THR A 352 2.58 -15.03 3.43
N LEU A 353 2.50 -14.60 4.69
CA LEU A 353 1.64 -15.20 5.70
C LEU A 353 0.23 -14.59 5.67
N LEU A 354 -0.78 -15.42 5.46
CA LEU A 354 -2.20 -15.06 5.48
C LEU A 354 -2.81 -15.53 6.81
N GLY A 355 -3.28 -14.58 7.63
CA GLY A 355 -3.79 -14.86 8.97
C GLY A 355 -5.15 -15.57 8.93
N GLU A 356 -5.21 -16.79 9.46
CA GLU A 356 -6.37 -17.70 9.37
C GLU A 356 -7.47 -17.48 10.43
N ARG A 357 -7.26 -16.64 11.46
CA ARG A 357 -8.15 -16.58 12.64
C ARG A 357 -9.38 -15.68 12.46
N CYS A 358 -9.45 -14.87 11.41
CA CYS A 358 -10.62 -14.06 11.06
C CYS A 358 -11.66 -14.86 10.26
N ASN A 359 -11.81 -16.14 10.61
CA ASN A 359 -12.58 -17.11 9.86
C ASN A 359 -13.58 -17.80 10.80
N ALA A 360 -14.87 -17.68 10.51
CA ALA A 360 -15.95 -18.24 11.33
C ALA A 360 -16.00 -19.78 11.32
N GLN A 361 -15.41 -20.43 10.30
CA GLN A 361 -15.28 -21.89 10.24
C GLN A 361 -14.06 -22.39 11.04
N GLY A 362 -12.95 -21.65 10.98
CA GLY A 362 -11.68 -22.02 11.63
C GLY A 362 -11.53 -21.56 13.09
N SER A 363 -12.20 -20.48 13.49
CA SER A 363 -11.98 -19.80 14.78
C SER A 363 -13.25 -19.71 15.62
N ARG A 364 -13.33 -20.52 16.69
CA ARG A 364 -14.45 -20.49 17.64
C ARG A 364 -14.65 -19.11 18.29
N LYS A 365 -13.55 -18.39 18.58
CA LYS A 365 -13.60 -17.04 19.16
C LYS A 365 -14.22 -16.07 18.15
N PHE A 366 -13.78 -16.09 16.90
CA PHE A 366 -14.29 -15.23 15.84
C PHE A 366 -15.77 -15.51 15.55
N LYS A 367 -16.15 -16.79 15.40
CA LYS A 367 -17.54 -17.20 15.19
C LYS A 367 -18.47 -16.66 16.29
N ARG A 368 -18.06 -16.77 17.56
CA ARG A 368 -18.84 -16.25 18.68
C ARG A 368 -19.04 -14.73 18.56
N LEU A 369 -17.97 -13.97 18.38
CA LEU A 369 -18.02 -12.51 18.26
C LEU A 369 -18.86 -12.06 17.06
N LEU A 370 -18.78 -12.77 15.94
CA LEU A 370 -19.59 -12.51 14.75
C LEU A 370 -21.09 -12.71 15.00
N LEU A 371 -21.46 -13.77 15.74
CA LEU A 371 -22.87 -14.02 16.11
C LEU A 371 -23.38 -13.03 17.15
N GLU A 372 -22.51 -12.54 18.03
CA GLU A 372 -22.80 -11.50 19.03
C GLU A 372 -22.77 -10.06 18.45
N GLU A 373 -22.41 -9.91 17.18
CA GLU A 373 -22.17 -8.62 16.50
C GLU A 373 -21.13 -7.71 17.19
N ASP A 374 -20.17 -8.32 17.90
CA ASP A 374 -19.05 -7.64 18.53
C ASP A 374 -17.92 -7.38 17.52
N TYR A 375 -18.11 -6.34 16.70
CA TYR A 375 -17.16 -5.93 15.68
C TYR A 375 -15.86 -5.33 16.27
N ASP A 376 -15.89 -4.80 17.49
CA ASP A 376 -14.68 -4.34 18.18
C ASP A 376 -13.79 -5.52 18.55
N GLY A 377 -14.36 -6.57 19.14
CA GLY A 377 -13.64 -7.81 19.42
C GLY A 377 -13.11 -8.50 18.16
N ILE A 378 -13.83 -8.41 17.03
CA ILE A 378 -13.34 -8.88 15.72
C ILE A 378 -12.10 -8.09 15.28
N LEU A 379 -12.12 -6.76 15.43
CA LEU A 379 -10.97 -5.91 15.10
C LEU A 379 -9.76 -6.23 15.98
N ASP A 380 -9.95 -6.58 17.24
CA ASP A 380 -8.86 -7.00 18.12
C ASP A 380 -8.22 -8.31 17.64
N ILE A 381 -9.01 -9.30 17.18
CA ILE A 381 -8.45 -10.52 16.56
C ILE A 381 -7.63 -10.18 15.31
N ALA A 382 -8.12 -9.27 14.47
CA ALA A 382 -7.38 -8.83 13.29
C ALA A 382 -6.04 -8.19 13.66
N ARG A 383 -6.03 -7.27 14.64
CA ARG A 383 -4.82 -6.61 15.14
C ARG A 383 -3.84 -7.59 15.78
N GLU A 384 -4.33 -8.55 16.56
CA GLU A 384 -3.50 -9.63 17.13
C GLU A 384 -2.74 -10.38 16.03
N GLN A 385 -3.41 -10.68 14.91
CA GLN A 385 -2.78 -11.41 13.80
C GLN A 385 -1.75 -10.55 13.05
N VAL A 386 -2.05 -9.28 12.80
CA VAL A 386 -1.10 -8.34 12.18
C VAL A 386 0.14 -8.16 13.06
N ALA A 387 -0.05 -7.95 14.37
CA ALA A 387 1.05 -7.90 15.33
C ALA A 387 1.84 -9.22 15.39
N GLY A 388 1.14 -10.35 15.21
CA GLY A 388 1.73 -11.67 15.07
C GLY A 388 2.42 -11.95 13.72
N GLY A 389 2.51 -10.95 12.83
CA GLY A 389 3.24 -11.03 11.56
C GLY A 389 2.42 -11.52 10.35
N ALA A 390 1.08 -11.50 10.42
CA ALA A 390 0.24 -11.70 9.24
C ALA A 390 0.39 -10.53 8.27
N HIS A 391 0.62 -10.83 6.99
CA HIS A 391 0.77 -9.84 5.92
C HIS A 391 -0.58 -9.51 5.26
N ALA A 392 -1.54 -10.41 5.35
CA ALA A 392 -2.93 -10.21 4.93
C ALA A 392 -3.85 -11.05 5.84
N LEU A 393 -5.14 -10.75 5.84
CA LEU A 393 -6.11 -11.42 6.73
C LEU A 393 -7.15 -12.18 5.91
N ASP A 394 -7.29 -13.47 6.18
CA ASP A 394 -8.34 -14.33 5.63
C ASP A 394 -9.65 -14.10 6.40
N ILE A 395 -10.66 -13.62 5.68
CA ILE A 395 -11.95 -13.19 6.23
C ILE A 395 -13.04 -14.11 5.72
N SER A 396 -13.57 -14.97 6.59
CA SER A 396 -14.76 -15.77 6.32
C SER A 396 -15.82 -15.52 7.39
N VAL A 397 -17.01 -15.09 6.95
CA VAL A 397 -18.17 -14.84 7.83
C VAL A 397 -19.27 -15.88 7.66
N ALA A 398 -19.03 -16.92 6.86
CA ALA A 398 -19.99 -17.99 6.64
C ALA A 398 -20.32 -18.69 7.96
N VAL A 399 -21.59 -18.73 8.33
CA VAL A 399 -22.10 -19.42 9.52
C VAL A 399 -23.43 -20.09 9.19
N THR A 400 -23.70 -21.24 9.81
CA THR A 400 -24.97 -21.97 9.65
C THR A 400 -26.14 -21.30 10.37
N GLU A 401 -25.83 -20.47 11.38
CA GLU A 401 -26.78 -19.86 12.29
C GLU A 401 -27.48 -18.62 11.71
N ARG A 402 -26.97 -18.07 10.59
CA ARG A 402 -27.47 -16.85 9.95
C ARG A 402 -27.55 -17.02 8.43
N ALA A 403 -28.39 -16.23 7.79
CA ALA A 403 -28.59 -16.22 6.33
C ALA A 403 -28.15 -14.91 5.67
N ASP A 404 -27.70 -13.91 6.44
CA ASP A 404 -27.33 -12.58 5.99
C ASP A 404 -25.82 -12.40 5.78
N GLU A 405 -25.15 -13.41 5.20
CA GLU A 405 -23.69 -13.45 5.02
C GLU A 405 -23.14 -12.18 4.33
N GLY A 406 -23.80 -11.70 3.28
CA GLY A 406 -23.39 -10.48 2.56
C GLY A 406 -23.41 -9.21 3.42
N GLU A 407 -24.40 -9.07 4.31
CA GLU A 407 -24.48 -7.92 5.21
C GLU A 407 -23.44 -8.02 6.33
N GLN A 408 -23.23 -9.22 6.87
CA GLN A 408 -22.16 -9.44 7.84
C GLN A 408 -20.78 -9.16 7.25
N MET A 409 -20.53 -9.63 6.02
CA MET A 409 -19.28 -9.39 5.31
C MET A 409 -19.03 -7.89 5.12
N ARG A 410 -20.07 -7.14 4.70
CA ARG A 410 -19.99 -5.68 4.56
C ARG A 410 -19.59 -4.99 5.87
N LYS A 411 -20.25 -5.33 6.99
CA LYS A 411 -19.97 -4.75 8.30
C LYS A 411 -18.56 -5.08 8.79
N VAL A 412 -18.12 -6.33 8.62
CA VAL A 412 -16.76 -6.76 9.00
C VAL A 412 -15.72 -6.01 8.17
N ILE A 413 -15.85 -5.94 6.84
CA ILE A 413 -14.91 -5.22 5.98
C ILE A 413 -14.84 -3.73 6.36
N LYS A 414 -15.99 -3.05 6.51
CA LYS A 414 -16.05 -1.64 6.94
C LYS A 414 -15.35 -1.40 8.28
N LYS A 415 -15.44 -2.36 9.21
CA LYS A 415 -14.75 -2.27 10.49
C LYS A 415 -13.24 -2.46 10.33
N LEU A 416 -12.82 -3.49 9.61
CA LEU A 416 -11.42 -3.88 9.49
C LEU A 416 -10.60 -2.87 8.68
N GLN A 417 -11.12 -2.36 7.55
CA GLN A 417 -10.37 -1.48 6.65
C GLN A 417 -9.88 -0.17 7.27
N MET A 418 -10.56 0.30 8.33
CA MET A 418 -10.16 1.49 9.07
C MET A 418 -9.20 1.17 10.24
N GLY A 419 -9.11 -0.11 10.62
CA GLY A 419 -8.44 -0.55 11.84
C GLY A 419 -7.17 -1.37 11.64
N VAL A 420 -6.92 -1.86 10.43
CA VAL A 420 -5.69 -2.56 10.01
C VAL A 420 -5.21 -2.05 8.66
N ASP A 421 -3.89 -2.07 8.46
CA ASP A 421 -3.21 -1.58 7.25
C ASP A 421 -2.85 -2.68 6.24
N VAL A 422 -3.17 -3.94 6.55
CA VAL A 422 -2.90 -5.11 5.69
C VAL A 422 -4.07 -5.43 4.74
N PRO A 423 -3.82 -6.00 3.55
CA PRO A 423 -4.87 -6.40 2.61
C PRO A 423 -5.79 -7.49 3.16
N LEU A 424 -7.00 -7.56 2.60
CA LEU A 424 -7.99 -8.58 2.93
C LEU A 424 -7.99 -9.71 1.88
N VAL A 425 -8.00 -10.94 2.37
CA VAL A 425 -8.29 -12.15 1.62
C VAL A 425 -9.75 -12.50 1.87
N ILE A 426 -10.58 -12.38 0.84
CA ILE A 426 -12.04 -12.55 0.94
C ILE A 426 -12.37 -14.03 0.78
N ASP A 427 -12.70 -14.70 1.88
CA ASP A 427 -13.03 -16.13 1.92
C ASP A 427 -14.55 -16.36 1.95
N THR A 428 -15.11 -16.66 0.78
CA THR A 428 -16.53 -17.03 0.64
C THR A 428 -16.75 -17.95 -0.55
N THR A 429 -17.75 -18.82 -0.43
CA THR A 429 -18.18 -19.71 -1.52
C THR A 429 -19.29 -19.11 -2.38
N GLU A 430 -19.93 -18.03 -1.94
CA GLU A 430 -21.09 -17.42 -2.58
C GLU A 430 -20.68 -16.23 -3.47
N VAL A 431 -21.01 -16.28 -4.77
CA VAL A 431 -20.61 -15.25 -5.75
C VAL A 431 -21.20 -13.88 -5.43
N ASP A 432 -22.44 -13.85 -4.93
CA ASP A 432 -23.12 -12.59 -4.59
C ASP A 432 -22.48 -11.94 -3.34
N VAL A 433 -22.04 -12.74 -2.36
CA VAL A 433 -21.30 -12.27 -1.18
C VAL A 433 -19.93 -11.73 -1.58
N LEU A 434 -19.25 -12.43 -2.50
CA LEU A 434 -17.98 -11.99 -3.06
C LEU A 434 -18.09 -10.63 -3.75
N GLU A 435 -19.11 -10.41 -4.59
CA GLU A 435 -19.31 -9.11 -5.23
C GLU A 435 -19.58 -8.01 -4.18
N ILE A 436 -20.42 -8.27 -3.17
CA ILE A 436 -20.64 -7.34 -2.05
C ILE A 436 -19.33 -7.00 -1.33
N ALA A 437 -18.47 -7.99 -1.09
CA ALA A 437 -17.18 -7.78 -0.45
C ALA A 437 -16.27 -6.88 -1.29
N LEU A 438 -16.14 -7.15 -2.59
CA LEU A 438 -15.29 -6.37 -3.52
C LEU A 438 -15.81 -4.95 -3.75
N GLN A 439 -17.13 -4.74 -3.65
CA GLN A 439 -17.76 -3.42 -3.65
C GLN A 439 -17.58 -2.65 -2.33
N THR A 440 -17.27 -3.36 -1.24
CA THR A 440 -17.10 -2.74 0.08
C THR A 440 -15.62 -2.47 0.38
N ALA A 441 -14.71 -3.33 -0.09
CA ALA A 441 -13.28 -3.24 0.16
C ALA A 441 -12.60 -2.19 -0.77
N PRO A 442 -11.97 -1.14 -0.22
CA PRO A 442 -11.28 -0.10 -1.01
C PRO A 442 -10.01 -0.61 -1.68
N GLY A 443 -9.36 -1.62 -1.08
CA GLY A 443 -8.09 -2.15 -1.54
C GLY A 443 -8.15 -3.07 -2.76
N ARG A 444 -6.97 -3.63 -3.10
CA ARG A 444 -6.78 -4.72 -4.06
C ARG A 444 -6.73 -6.04 -3.28
N CYS A 445 -7.86 -6.75 -3.29
CA CYS A 445 -8.07 -7.97 -2.50
C CYS A 445 -7.50 -9.23 -3.18
N LEU A 446 -7.36 -10.28 -2.37
CA LEU A 446 -7.17 -11.65 -2.83
C LEU A 446 -8.48 -12.42 -2.62
N ILE A 447 -9.01 -13.04 -3.66
CA ILE A 447 -10.24 -13.84 -3.59
C ILE A 447 -9.86 -15.25 -3.17
N ASN A 448 -10.47 -15.75 -2.09
CA ASN A 448 -10.36 -17.13 -1.65
C ASN A 448 -11.76 -17.78 -1.74
N SER A 449 -12.05 -18.64 -2.69
CA SER A 449 -11.23 -19.11 -3.81
C SER A 449 -12.16 -19.57 -4.94
N THR A 450 -11.60 -20.17 -5.99
CA THR A 450 -12.37 -20.82 -7.05
C THR A 450 -11.75 -22.14 -7.50
N HIS A 451 -12.52 -22.95 -8.24
CA HIS A 451 -12.14 -24.26 -8.77
C HIS A 451 -13.09 -24.71 -9.88
N LEU A 452 -12.87 -25.90 -10.46
CA LEU A 452 -13.65 -26.46 -11.57
C LEU A 452 -14.52 -27.67 -11.19
N GLU A 453 -14.66 -28.01 -9.90
CA GLU A 453 -15.42 -29.19 -9.43
C GLU A 453 -16.82 -29.34 -10.06
N SER A 454 -17.56 -28.23 -10.19
CA SER A 454 -18.90 -28.21 -10.79
C SER A 454 -18.90 -27.66 -12.23
N GLY A 455 -17.76 -27.74 -12.93
CA GLY A 455 -17.54 -27.10 -14.22
C GLY A 455 -17.08 -25.65 -14.12
N ARG A 456 -17.04 -24.94 -15.26
CA ARG A 456 -16.41 -23.62 -15.40
C ARG A 456 -17.26 -22.42 -14.98
N ASP A 457 -18.58 -22.56 -14.89
CA ASP A 457 -19.50 -21.42 -14.75
C ASP A 457 -19.21 -20.52 -13.53
N LYS A 458 -18.92 -21.13 -12.37
CA LYS A 458 -18.57 -20.39 -11.15
C LYS A 458 -17.23 -19.69 -11.30
N ALA A 459 -16.23 -20.38 -11.85
CA ALA A 459 -14.90 -19.82 -12.10
C ALA A 459 -14.96 -18.64 -13.07
N ASP A 460 -15.74 -18.74 -14.15
CA ASP A 460 -15.91 -17.65 -15.11
C ASP A 460 -16.49 -16.38 -14.45
N LYS A 461 -17.49 -16.53 -13.57
CA LYS A 461 -18.04 -15.39 -12.81
C LYS A 461 -17.01 -14.77 -11.88
N ILE A 462 -16.25 -15.60 -11.16
CA ILE A 462 -15.21 -15.12 -10.24
C ILE A 462 -14.08 -14.41 -10.99
N PHE A 463 -13.62 -14.94 -12.13
CA PHE A 463 -12.59 -14.28 -12.95
C PHE A 463 -13.09 -12.96 -13.55
N ALA A 464 -14.36 -12.89 -13.97
CA ALA A 464 -14.97 -11.64 -14.40
C ALA A 464 -15.02 -10.59 -13.27
N LEU A 465 -15.36 -10.99 -12.04
CA LEU A 465 -15.32 -10.12 -10.87
C LEU A 465 -13.88 -9.69 -10.53
N ALA A 466 -12.94 -10.62 -10.55
CA ALA A 466 -11.52 -10.33 -10.32
C ALA A 466 -10.99 -9.29 -11.33
N LYS A 467 -11.37 -9.42 -12.60
CA LYS A 467 -11.03 -8.46 -13.65
C LYS A 467 -11.69 -7.09 -13.42
N LYS A 468 -12.98 -7.09 -13.09
CA LYS A 468 -13.79 -5.86 -12.85
C LYS A 468 -13.25 -5.04 -11.68
N TYR A 469 -12.88 -5.70 -10.58
CA TYR A 469 -12.48 -5.05 -9.33
C TYR A 469 -10.96 -5.02 -9.09
N ASN A 470 -10.16 -5.47 -10.07
CA ASN A 470 -8.71 -5.64 -9.95
C ASN A 470 -8.31 -6.43 -8.69
N ALA A 471 -8.76 -7.67 -8.58
CA ALA A 471 -8.41 -8.58 -7.49
C ALA A 471 -7.57 -9.76 -8.00
N ALA A 472 -6.71 -10.29 -7.14
CA ALA A 472 -6.03 -11.57 -7.36
C ALA A 472 -6.94 -12.73 -6.91
N VAL A 473 -6.65 -13.95 -7.34
CA VAL A 473 -7.51 -15.13 -7.08
C VAL A 473 -6.68 -16.33 -6.62
N ILE A 474 -7.04 -16.89 -5.46
CA ILE A 474 -6.64 -18.23 -5.06
C ILE A 474 -7.48 -19.25 -5.83
N VAL A 475 -6.81 -20.18 -6.49
CA VAL A 475 -7.41 -21.22 -7.32
C VAL A 475 -7.00 -22.58 -6.79
N LEU A 476 -7.97 -23.38 -6.36
CA LEU A 476 -7.69 -24.73 -5.88
C LEU A 476 -7.51 -25.69 -7.06
N THR A 477 -6.58 -26.63 -6.92
CA THR A 477 -6.35 -27.72 -7.89
C THR A 477 -7.42 -28.82 -7.82
N ILE A 478 -8.69 -28.42 -8.00
CA ILE A 478 -9.88 -29.27 -8.01
C ILE A 478 -10.62 -29.09 -9.34
N ASP A 479 -10.97 -30.19 -10.01
CA ASP A 479 -11.81 -30.18 -11.20
C ASP A 479 -12.93 -31.22 -11.11
N GLU A 480 -13.65 -31.48 -12.21
CA GLU A 480 -14.80 -32.39 -12.25
C GLU A 480 -14.42 -33.85 -11.90
N GLN A 481 -13.13 -34.19 -11.86
CA GLN A 481 -12.64 -35.48 -11.39
C GLN A 481 -12.34 -35.49 -9.87
N GLY A 482 -12.57 -34.38 -9.18
CA GLY A 482 -12.32 -34.18 -7.77
C GLY A 482 -10.97 -33.51 -7.48
N MET A 483 -10.51 -33.68 -6.24
CA MET A 483 -9.26 -33.09 -5.74
C MET A 483 -8.03 -33.75 -6.37
N ALA A 484 -7.08 -32.95 -6.88
CA ALA A 484 -5.84 -33.47 -7.45
C ALA A 484 -4.89 -34.00 -6.36
N LYS A 485 -4.64 -35.31 -6.35
CA LYS A 485 -3.83 -35.99 -5.32
C LYS A 485 -2.34 -36.09 -5.68
N THR A 486 -2.01 -36.32 -6.95
CA THR A 486 -0.61 -36.42 -7.45
C THR A 486 -0.10 -35.10 -8.01
N ALA A 487 1.21 -34.85 -7.96
CA ALA A 487 1.87 -33.65 -8.49
C ALA A 487 1.50 -33.37 -9.96
N GLN A 488 1.53 -34.41 -10.80
CA GLN A 488 1.19 -34.30 -12.22
C GLN A 488 -0.26 -33.84 -12.42
N ARG A 489 -1.20 -34.41 -11.65
CA ARG A 489 -2.62 -34.01 -11.70
C ARG A 489 -2.83 -32.57 -11.22
N LYS A 490 -2.13 -32.14 -10.17
CA LYS A 490 -2.20 -30.74 -9.67
C LYS A 490 -1.80 -29.77 -10.78
N TYR A 491 -0.70 -30.05 -11.47
CA TYR A 491 -0.26 -29.26 -12.64
C TYR A 491 -1.27 -29.25 -13.79
N GLU A 492 -1.85 -30.40 -14.17
CA GLU A 492 -2.84 -30.46 -15.25
C GLU A 492 -4.06 -29.59 -14.96
N VAL A 493 -4.58 -29.64 -13.73
CA VAL A 493 -5.70 -28.80 -13.31
C VAL A 493 -5.29 -27.33 -13.29
N ALA A 494 -4.12 -27.01 -12.75
CA ALA A 494 -3.60 -25.65 -12.72
C ALA A 494 -3.42 -25.06 -14.13
N GLN A 495 -2.88 -25.83 -15.07
CA GLN A 495 -2.72 -25.41 -16.47
C GLN A 495 -4.08 -25.12 -17.13
N ARG A 496 -5.07 -26.00 -16.93
CA ARG A 496 -6.41 -25.79 -17.47
C ARG A 496 -7.06 -24.52 -16.93
N ILE A 497 -6.92 -24.24 -15.63
CA ILE A 497 -7.48 -23.02 -15.03
C ILE A 497 -6.71 -21.78 -15.47
N TYR A 498 -5.38 -21.87 -15.57
CA TYR A 498 -4.55 -20.81 -16.14
C TYR A 498 -5.05 -20.41 -17.54
N ASP A 499 -5.29 -21.39 -18.41
CA ASP A 499 -5.75 -21.12 -19.77
C ASP A 499 -7.10 -20.39 -19.77
N ILE A 500 -8.03 -20.78 -18.91
CA ILE A 500 -9.33 -20.11 -18.77
C ILE A 500 -9.13 -18.67 -18.25
N ALA A 501 -8.45 -18.50 -17.12
CA ALA A 501 -8.30 -17.21 -16.47
C ALA A 501 -7.51 -16.19 -17.31
N VAL A 502 -6.41 -16.63 -17.93
CA VAL A 502 -5.51 -15.75 -18.68
C VAL A 502 -6.01 -15.54 -20.12
N ASN A 503 -6.37 -16.62 -20.83
CA ASN A 503 -6.71 -16.49 -22.25
C ASN A 503 -8.17 -16.06 -22.47
N ASP A 504 -9.12 -16.56 -21.68
CA ASP A 504 -10.54 -16.23 -21.87
C ASP A 504 -10.94 -14.94 -21.13
N HIS A 505 -10.40 -14.70 -19.92
CA HIS A 505 -10.77 -13.54 -19.07
C HIS A 505 -9.74 -12.43 -19.01
N GLY A 506 -8.53 -12.65 -19.55
CA GLY A 506 -7.49 -11.62 -19.61
C GLY A 506 -6.93 -11.20 -18.25
N LEU A 507 -6.96 -12.10 -17.25
CA LEU A 507 -6.19 -11.95 -16.03
C LEU A 507 -4.69 -12.10 -16.33
N LYS A 508 -3.85 -11.49 -15.50
CA LYS A 508 -2.41 -11.70 -15.62
C LYS A 508 -2.03 -13.00 -14.90
N PRO A 509 -0.97 -13.69 -15.33
CA PRO A 509 -0.43 -14.84 -14.60
C PRO A 509 -0.17 -14.55 -13.11
N GLU A 510 0.34 -13.35 -12.81
CA GLU A 510 0.65 -12.88 -11.44
C GLU A 510 -0.59 -12.65 -10.56
N ASP A 511 -1.79 -12.60 -11.15
CA ASP A 511 -3.05 -12.49 -10.41
C ASP A 511 -3.53 -13.86 -9.91
N LEU A 512 -2.92 -14.95 -10.36
CA LEU A 512 -3.31 -16.32 -10.01
C LEU A 512 -2.40 -16.91 -8.94
N VAL A 513 -3.02 -17.39 -7.86
CA VAL A 513 -2.36 -18.07 -6.75
C VAL A 513 -2.90 -19.50 -6.67
N PHE A 514 -2.11 -20.49 -7.07
CA PHE A 514 -2.56 -21.89 -7.06
C PHE A 514 -2.45 -22.51 -5.65
N ASP A 515 -3.55 -23.04 -5.14
CA ASP A 515 -3.57 -23.90 -3.96
C ASP A 515 -3.45 -25.36 -4.40
N ASP A 516 -2.27 -25.92 -4.09
CA ASP A 516 -1.89 -27.28 -4.43
C ASP A 516 -2.50 -28.33 -3.51
N LEU A 517 -3.43 -27.96 -2.62
CA LEU A 517 -4.16 -28.82 -1.70
C LEU A 517 -3.27 -29.57 -0.71
N THR A 518 -3.54 -29.36 0.57
CA THR A 518 -3.00 -30.13 1.68
C THR A 518 -4.04 -31.13 2.17
N PHE A 519 -3.62 -32.38 2.33
CA PHE A 519 -4.46 -33.45 2.88
C PHE A 519 -3.93 -33.90 4.24
N THR A 520 -4.82 -34.40 5.10
CA THR A 520 -4.43 -34.89 6.42
C THR A 520 -3.58 -36.16 6.32
N LEU A 521 -2.49 -36.20 7.07
CA LEU A 521 -1.66 -37.41 7.23
C LEU A 521 -2.09 -38.30 8.41
N ALA A 522 -3.11 -37.90 9.17
CA ALA A 522 -3.52 -38.59 10.38
C ALA A 522 -4.35 -39.87 10.12
N THR A 523 -4.84 -40.06 8.89
CA THR A 523 -5.82 -41.11 8.58
C THR A 523 -5.21 -42.51 8.46
N GLY A 524 -3.94 -42.62 8.08
CA GLY A 524 -3.28 -43.90 7.77
C GLY A 524 -3.81 -44.58 6.50
N ASP A 525 -4.65 -43.90 5.73
CA ASP A 525 -5.15 -44.41 4.45
C ASP A 525 -4.05 -44.32 3.38
N VAL A 526 -3.79 -45.45 2.71
CA VAL A 526 -2.79 -45.60 1.64
C VAL A 526 -2.93 -44.53 0.56
N GLU A 527 -4.15 -44.06 0.31
CA GLU A 527 -4.41 -43.00 -0.66
C GLU A 527 -3.77 -41.65 -0.29
N PHE A 528 -3.64 -41.35 1.00
CA PHE A 528 -3.13 -40.06 1.50
C PHE A 528 -1.71 -40.13 2.06
N VAL A 529 -1.10 -41.31 2.19
CA VAL A 529 0.25 -41.43 2.77
C VAL A 529 1.28 -40.63 1.97
N ASP A 530 1.13 -40.57 0.65
CA ASP A 530 2.03 -39.83 -0.24
C ASP A 530 1.58 -38.38 -0.49
N SER A 531 0.47 -37.93 0.09
CA SER A 531 -0.14 -36.65 -0.30
C SER A 531 0.76 -35.45 -0.04
N ALA A 532 1.55 -35.46 1.04
CA ALA A 532 2.41 -34.32 1.39
C ALA A 532 3.58 -34.16 0.41
N LYS A 533 4.29 -35.24 0.06
CA LYS A 533 5.36 -35.19 -0.95
C LYS A 533 4.82 -34.82 -2.34
N GLU A 534 3.61 -35.29 -2.70
CA GLU A 534 2.96 -34.94 -3.96
C GLU A 534 2.54 -33.46 -4.02
N THR A 535 2.16 -32.85 -2.89
CA THR A 535 1.92 -31.40 -2.80
C THR A 535 3.22 -30.60 -2.95
N ILE A 536 4.31 -31.01 -2.30
CA ILE A 536 5.63 -30.35 -2.45
C ILE A 536 6.09 -30.38 -3.91
N GLU A 537 5.95 -31.54 -4.58
CA GLU A 537 6.37 -31.68 -5.97
C GLU A 537 5.40 -31.00 -6.95
N GLY A 538 4.11 -30.94 -6.63
CA GLY A 538 3.11 -30.15 -7.37
C GLY A 538 3.49 -28.67 -7.45
N ILE A 539 3.84 -28.08 -6.30
CA ILE A 539 4.29 -26.68 -6.21
C ILE A 539 5.50 -26.46 -7.11
N ARG A 540 6.50 -27.34 -7.00
CA ARG A 540 7.72 -27.26 -7.84
C ARG A 540 7.37 -27.32 -9.32
N LEU A 541 6.48 -28.23 -9.71
CA LEU A 541 6.07 -28.43 -11.09
C LEU A 541 5.30 -27.21 -11.64
N ILE A 542 4.35 -26.67 -10.88
CA ILE A 542 3.56 -25.48 -11.26
C ILE A 542 4.48 -24.27 -11.43
N LYS A 543 5.38 -24.01 -10.47
CA LYS A 543 6.33 -22.89 -10.55
C LYS A 543 7.28 -23.00 -11.74
N GLN A 544 7.66 -24.21 -12.14
CA GLN A 544 8.52 -24.44 -13.31
C GLN A 544 7.77 -24.30 -14.64
N LYS A 545 6.51 -24.74 -14.69
CA LYS A 545 5.75 -24.87 -15.95
C LYS A 545 4.84 -23.69 -16.26
N LEU A 546 4.40 -22.93 -15.25
CA LEU A 546 3.50 -21.79 -15.38
C LEU A 546 4.20 -20.52 -14.87
N PRO A 547 5.06 -19.88 -15.67
CA PRO A 547 5.82 -18.71 -15.22
C PRO A 547 4.88 -17.53 -14.90
N GLY A 548 5.20 -16.82 -13.82
CA GLY A 548 4.48 -15.64 -13.36
C GLY A 548 3.39 -15.92 -12.32
N VAL A 549 2.90 -17.17 -12.20
CA VAL A 549 1.90 -17.53 -11.20
C VAL A 549 2.51 -17.66 -9.81
N MET A 550 1.65 -17.54 -8.80
CA MET A 550 2.00 -17.79 -7.40
C MET A 550 1.40 -19.09 -6.90
N THR A 551 1.85 -19.54 -5.73
CA THR A 551 1.36 -20.74 -5.04
C THR A 551 1.04 -20.42 -3.58
N SER A 552 -0.03 -21.03 -3.07
CA SER A 552 -0.48 -20.92 -1.68
C SER A 552 -0.79 -22.29 -1.11
N LEU A 553 -0.82 -22.40 0.23
CA LEU A 553 -1.33 -23.59 0.91
C LEU A 553 -2.01 -23.23 2.24
N GLY A 554 -3.14 -23.88 2.51
CA GLY A 554 -3.66 -24.06 3.87
C GLY A 554 -2.86 -25.10 4.65
N VAL A 555 -1.69 -24.74 5.18
CA VAL A 555 -0.75 -25.70 5.81
C VAL A 555 -1.39 -26.43 7.00
N SER A 556 -2.28 -25.75 7.73
CA SER A 556 -2.99 -26.29 8.90
C SER A 556 -3.81 -27.55 8.62
N ASN A 557 -4.20 -27.81 7.37
CA ASN A 557 -5.00 -28.99 6.98
C ASN A 557 -4.21 -30.30 7.08
N LEU A 558 -2.90 -30.24 6.88
CA LEU A 558 -1.99 -31.38 6.97
C LEU A 558 -2.10 -32.10 8.31
N SER A 559 -2.23 -31.31 9.39
CA SER A 559 -2.17 -31.80 10.76
C SER A 559 -3.54 -32.03 11.41
N PHE A 560 -4.64 -31.93 10.66
CA PHE A 560 -5.97 -32.24 11.19
C PHE A 560 -6.06 -33.71 11.60
N GLY A 561 -6.58 -33.95 12.81
CA GLY A 561 -6.67 -35.29 13.41
C GLY A 561 -5.53 -35.62 14.38
N PHE A 562 -4.42 -34.88 14.36
CA PHE A 562 -3.36 -35.04 15.36
C PHE A 562 -3.63 -34.24 16.64
N ALA A 563 -2.96 -34.65 17.72
CA ALA A 563 -3.00 -33.96 19.01
C ALA A 563 -2.46 -32.52 18.88
N PRO A 564 -3.01 -31.53 19.61
CA PRO A 564 -2.64 -30.11 19.48
C PRO A 564 -1.14 -29.82 19.55
N GLN A 565 -0.40 -30.55 20.39
CA GLN A 565 1.05 -30.41 20.58
C GLN A 565 1.89 -30.86 19.38
N ALA A 566 1.37 -31.76 18.54
CA ALA A 566 2.08 -32.28 17.36
C ALA A 566 2.01 -31.34 16.16
N ARG A 567 0.96 -30.51 16.10
CA ARG A 567 0.62 -29.70 14.92
C ARG A 567 1.65 -28.61 14.61
N PRO A 568 2.18 -27.84 15.58
CA PRO A 568 3.17 -26.80 15.32
C PRO A 568 4.42 -27.32 14.62
N ALA A 569 5.00 -28.42 15.11
CA ALA A 569 6.20 -29.03 14.52
C ALA A 569 5.93 -29.52 13.10
N LEU A 570 4.87 -30.33 12.90
CA LEU A 570 4.54 -30.90 11.60
C LEU A 570 4.22 -29.83 10.54
N ASN A 571 3.41 -28.83 10.90
CA ASN A 571 3.08 -27.72 10.00
C ASN A 571 4.34 -26.93 9.61
N SER A 572 5.25 -26.70 10.56
CA SER A 572 6.47 -25.91 10.32
C SER A 572 7.49 -26.64 9.44
N VAL A 573 7.65 -27.95 9.64
CA VAL A 573 8.50 -28.79 8.77
C VAL A 573 7.92 -28.84 7.35
N MET A 574 6.60 -29.04 7.19
CA MET A 574 5.98 -29.01 5.87
C MET A 574 6.17 -27.65 5.19
N LEU A 575 5.93 -26.56 5.93
CA LEU A 575 6.07 -25.21 5.40
C LEU A 575 7.50 -24.95 4.89
N TYR A 576 8.51 -25.36 5.65
CA TYR A 576 9.92 -25.25 5.24
C TYR A 576 10.18 -25.89 3.88
N TYR A 577 9.74 -27.14 3.68
CA TYR A 577 9.95 -27.83 2.41
C TYR A 577 9.10 -27.27 1.26
N CYS A 578 7.89 -26.78 1.53
CA CYS A 578 7.07 -26.13 0.53
C CYS A 578 7.71 -24.81 0.06
N VAL A 579 8.24 -23.99 0.97
CA VAL A 579 8.97 -22.76 0.62
C VAL A 579 10.19 -23.08 -0.24
N GLN A 580 10.94 -24.14 0.07
CA GLN A 580 12.04 -24.62 -0.78
C GLN A 580 11.58 -25.11 -2.16
N ALA A 581 10.37 -25.65 -2.27
CA ALA A 581 9.78 -26.04 -3.55
C ALA A 581 9.27 -24.84 -4.37
N GLY A 582 9.09 -23.67 -3.75
CA GLY A 582 8.67 -22.43 -4.39
C GLY A 582 7.35 -21.86 -3.90
N LEU A 583 6.86 -22.29 -2.73
CA LEU A 583 5.65 -21.76 -2.10
C LEU A 583 5.78 -20.25 -1.86
N ASP A 584 4.81 -19.47 -2.36
CA ASP A 584 4.82 -18.01 -2.23
C ASP A 584 3.99 -17.53 -1.04
N MET A 585 2.86 -18.19 -0.73
CA MET A 585 1.92 -17.80 0.31
C MET A 585 1.54 -18.98 1.21
N ALA A 586 1.16 -18.71 2.46
CA ALA A 586 0.69 -19.72 3.38
C ALA A 586 -0.44 -19.17 4.26
N ILE A 587 -1.58 -19.86 4.27
CA ILE A 587 -2.68 -19.61 5.21
C ILE A 587 -2.37 -20.38 6.49
N VAL A 588 -1.94 -19.65 7.53
CA VAL A 588 -1.48 -20.21 8.80
C VAL A 588 -1.74 -19.27 9.97
N ASN A 589 -1.80 -19.82 11.18
CA ASN A 589 -1.57 -19.04 12.38
C ASN A 589 -0.07 -18.78 12.55
N ALA A 590 0.38 -17.58 12.16
CA ALA A 590 1.78 -17.16 12.23
C ALA A 590 2.41 -17.35 13.63
N ALA A 591 1.61 -17.23 14.71
CA ALA A 591 2.08 -17.41 16.07
C ALA A 591 2.45 -18.87 16.44
N HIS A 592 2.00 -19.85 15.66
CA HIS A 592 2.26 -21.29 15.90
C HIS A 592 3.33 -21.86 14.97
N VAL A 593 3.85 -21.08 14.02
CA VAL A 593 4.98 -21.53 13.22
C VAL A 593 6.21 -21.62 14.15
N MET A 594 7.10 -22.56 13.90
CA MET A 594 8.38 -22.72 14.60
C MET A 594 9.53 -22.60 13.61
N PRO A 595 10.66 -21.97 13.97
CA PRO A 595 11.87 -22.01 13.15
C PRO A 595 12.29 -23.46 12.90
N TYR A 596 12.54 -23.82 11.65
CA TYR A 596 12.96 -25.18 11.30
C TYR A 596 14.15 -25.64 12.15
N ALA A 597 15.13 -24.76 12.34
CA ALA A 597 16.35 -25.01 13.10
C ALA A 597 16.11 -25.24 14.61
N GLU A 598 15.04 -24.69 15.18
CA GLU A 598 14.70 -24.80 16.61
C GLU A 598 13.87 -26.05 16.93
N ILE A 599 13.29 -26.72 15.92
CA ILE A 599 12.60 -28.00 16.11
C ILE A 599 13.63 -29.08 16.45
N GLY A 600 13.40 -29.83 17.52
CA GLY A 600 14.33 -30.87 17.99
C GLY A 600 14.64 -31.91 16.90
N ALA A 601 15.86 -32.43 16.90
CA ALA A 601 16.31 -33.36 15.84
C ALA A 601 15.41 -34.61 15.71
N GLU A 602 14.97 -35.17 16.83
CA GLU A 602 14.05 -36.32 16.84
C GLU A 602 12.66 -35.95 16.28
N GLU A 603 12.06 -34.85 16.75
CA GLU A 603 10.75 -34.37 16.25
C GLU A 603 10.81 -34.05 14.76
N ARG A 604 11.91 -33.46 14.30
CA ARG A 604 12.15 -33.14 12.89
C ARG A 604 12.24 -34.40 12.04
N GLU A 605 13.01 -35.40 12.47
CA GLU A 605 13.11 -36.69 11.78
C GLU A 605 11.74 -37.38 11.70
N LEU A 606 10.96 -37.37 12.79
CA LEU A 606 9.61 -37.92 12.80
C LEU A 606 8.66 -37.19 11.84
N CYS A 607 8.74 -35.86 11.77
CA CYS A 607 7.96 -35.06 10.82
C CYS A 607 8.37 -35.36 9.37
N GLU A 608 9.69 -35.42 9.08
CA GLU A 608 10.21 -35.73 7.75
C GLU A 608 9.85 -37.15 7.29
N ASP A 609 9.96 -38.13 8.17
CA ASP A 609 9.57 -39.52 7.90
C ASP A 609 8.10 -39.61 7.49
N LEU A 610 7.24 -38.83 8.16
CA LEU A 610 5.80 -38.77 7.87
C LEU A 610 5.50 -38.00 6.57
N ILE A 611 6.11 -36.82 6.37
CA ILE A 611 5.88 -35.97 5.17
C ILE A 611 6.37 -36.65 3.89
N PHE A 612 7.53 -37.31 3.93
CA PHE A 612 8.13 -37.95 2.75
C PHE A 612 7.82 -39.44 2.64
N ASN A 613 7.02 -39.98 3.57
CA ASN A 613 6.71 -41.41 3.63
C ASN A 613 7.98 -42.29 3.51
N ARG A 614 9.02 -41.98 4.31
CA ARG A 614 10.33 -42.67 4.22
C ARG A 614 10.28 -44.10 4.76
N ARG A 615 9.24 -44.43 5.52
CA ARG A 615 9.08 -45.69 6.27
C ARG A 615 7.61 -46.02 6.50
N GLU A 616 7.30 -47.31 6.55
CA GLU A 616 5.93 -47.80 6.73
C GLU A 616 5.33 -47.48 8.11
N ASP A 617 6.16 -47.38 9.15
CA ASP A 617 5.75 -47.11 10.54
C ASP A 617 5.81 -45.61 10.94
N ALA A 618 5.95 -44.69 9.97
CA ALA A 618 6.14 -43.25 10.22
C ALA A 618 4.99 -42.65 11.05
N LEU A 619 3.74 -42.91 10.65
CA LEU A 619 2.55 -42.41 11.33
C LEU A 619 2.46 -42.91 12.78
N GLN A 620 2.72 -44.21 12.99
CA GLN A 620 2.64 -44.82 14.33
C GLN A 620 3.69 -44.21 15.27
N ARG A 621 4.92 -44.03 14.80
CA ARG A 621 6.00 -43.41 15.59
C ARG A 621 5.70 -41.95 15.92
N PHE A 622 5.20 -41.20 14.94
CA PHE A 622 4.82 -39.80 15.13
C PHE A 622 3.72 -39.67 16.20
N ILE A 623 2.66 -40.47 16.10
CA ILE A 623 1.58 -40.50 17.10
C ILE A 623 2.13 -40.89 18.47
N GLN A 624 2.90 -41.98 18.55
CA GLN A 624 3.45 -42.49 19.81
C GLN A 624 4.34 -41.46 20.51
N HIS A 625 5.14 -40.69 19.76
CA HIS A 625 5.98 -39.64 20.34
C HIS A 625 5.10 -38.55 20.95
N PHE A 626 4.18 -37.97 20.18
CA PHE A 626 3.37 -36.82 20.63
C PHE A 626 2.20 -37.17 21.57
N GLU A 627 1.75 -38.42 21.63
CA GLU A 627 0.80 -38.90 22.67
C GLU A 627 1.45 -38.99 24.05
N ASN A 628 2.73 -39.34 24.11
CA ASN A 628 3.50 -39.42 25.35
C ASN A 628 4.00 -38.04 25.82
N VAL A 629 4.01 -37.04 24.93
CA VAL A 629 4.20 -35.63 25.30
C VAL A 629 2.89 -35.14 25.91
N THR A 630 2.75 -35.26 27.23
CA THR A 630 1.67 -34.58 27.96
C THR A 630 1.72 -33.09 27.65
N VAL A 631 0.57 -32.49 27.30
CA VAL A 631 0.38 -31.03 27.33
C VAL A 631 0.49 -30.61 28.78
N SER A 632 1.71 -30.42 29.22
CA SER A 632 1.99 -29.68 30.42
C SER A 632 1.85 -28.21 30.03
N THR A 633 0.67 -27.66 30.30
CA THR A 633 0.51 -26.20 30.47
C THR A 633 1.45 -25.65 31.55
N GLU A 634 2.11 -26.53 32.30
CA GLU A 634 3.30 -26.30 33.11
C GLU A 634 4.31 -27.42 32.87
N SER A 635 5.00 -27.48 31.73
CA SER A 635 6.25 -28.24 31.72
C SER A 635 7.19 -27.46 32.60
N THR A 636 7.58 -28.03 33.74
CA THR A 636 8.90 -27.83 34.31
C THR A 636 9.93 -28.34 33.29
N VAL A 637 10.02 -27.67 32.13
CA VAL A 637 11.21 -27.69 31.30
C VAL A 637 12.30 -27.21 32.25
N ALA A 638 13.38 -27.98 32.39
CA ALA A 638 14.58 -27.48 33.07
C ALA A 638 14.82 -26.08 32.50
N ASP A 639 14.79 -25.05 33.35
CA ASP A 639 14.91 -23.66 32.91
C ASP A 639 16.09 -23.60 31.92
N PRO A 640 15.84 -23.34 30.62
CA PRO A 640 16.90 -23.37 29.61
C PRO A 640 17.95 -22.29 29.87
N THR A 641 17.64 -21.36 30.78
CA THR A 641 18.54 -20.34 31.30
C THR A 641 19.20 -20.69 32.64
N ALA A 642 18.99 -21.90 33.16
CA ALA A 642 19.60 -22.38 34.39
C ALA A 642 21.13 -22.43 34.26
N GLY A 643 21.81 -21.65 35.09
CA GLY A 643 23.27 -21.54 35.09
C GLY A 643 23.84 -20.50 34.09
N MET A 644 23.00 -19.85 33.29
CA MET A 644 23.39 -18.70 32.48
C MET A 644 23.56 -17.45 33.35
N THR A 645 24.49 -16.57 32.99
CA THR A 645 24.55 -15.23 33.59
C THR A 645 23.35 -14.39 33.12
N PRO A 646 22.92 -13.36 33.88
CA PRO A 646 21.81 -12.49 33.47
C PRO A 646 21.95 -11.90 32.06
N GLU A 647 23.18 -11.59 31.64
CA GLU A 647 23.49 -11.14 30.29
C GLU A 647 23.19 -12.22 29.25
N GLN A 648 23.64 -13.46 29.50
CA GLN A 648 23.33 -14.61 28.65
C GLN A 648 21.83 -14.93 28.62
N ARG A 649 21.13 -14.77 29.76
CA ARG A 649 19.67 -14.92 29.83
C ARG A 649 18.96 -13.89 28.97
N LEU A 650 19.33 -12.62 29.06
CA LEU A 650 18.76 -11.56 28.22
C LEU A 650 18.99 -11.81 26.73
N HIS A 651 20.21 -12.18 26.35
CA HIS A 651 20.53 -12.54 24.97
C HIS A 651 19.66 -13.70 24.49
N TRP A 652 19.56 -14.76 25.29
CA TRP A 652 18.76 -15.94 24.99
C TRP A 652 17.26 -15.60 24.87
N LYS A 653 16.73 -14.81 25.81
CA LYS A 653 15.31 -14.40 25.83
C LYS A 653 14.93 -13.56 24.61
N ILE A 654 15.82 -12.67 24.15
CA ILE A 654 15.59 -11.92 22.90
C ILE A 654 15.59 -12.85 21.69
N LEU A 655 16.58 -13.75 21.60
CA LEU A 655 16.69 -14.71 20.49
C LEU A 655 15.49 -15.66 20.41
N HIS A 656 14.98 -16.10 21.56
CA HIS A 656 13.88 -17.06 21.68
C HIS A 656 12.52 -16.41 21.99
N ARG A 657 12.43 -15.07 21.90
CA ARG A 657 11.18 -14.30 21.95
C ARG A 657 10.43 -14.40 23.29
N VAL A 658 11.16 -14.55 24.39
CA VAL A 658 10.60 -14.66 25.76
C VAL A 658 10.58 -13.28 26.43
N LYS A 659 9.38 -12.77 26.74
CA LYS A 659 9.20 -11.43 27.34
C LYS A 659 9.26 -11.46 28.86
N GLU A 660 9.00 -12.61 29.46
CA GLU A 660 8.87 -12.78 30.90
C GLU A 660 10.25 -12.68 31.60
N GLY A 661 10.32 -11.83 32.61
CA GLY A 661 11.50 -11.69 33.47
C GLY A 661 12.69 -10.97 32.83
N VAL A 662 12.53 -10.32 31.67
CA VAL A 662 13.61 -9.50 31.08
C VAL A 662 13.93 -8.29 31.95
N GLU A 663 12.93 -7.72 32.63
CA GLU A 663 13.11 -6.61 33.57
C GLU A 663 13.94 -7.03 34.79
N ALA A 664 13.65 -8.22 35.33
CA ALA A 664 14.36 -8.77 36.47
C ALA A 664 15.84 -9.05 36.14
N ASP A 665 16.12 -9.56 34.93
CA ASP A 665 17.50 -9.77 34.48
C ASP A 665 18.25 -8.45 34.32
N ILE A 666 17.61 -7.40 33.80
CA ILE A 666 18.21 -6.05 33.74
C ILE A 666 18.52 -5.55 35.16
N ASP A 667 17.56 -5.65 36.08
CA ASP A 667 17.75 -5.18 37.45
C ASP A 667 18.90 -5.94 38.14
N GLU A 668 19.04 -7.23 37.86
CA GLU A 668 20.16 -8.03 38.36
C GLU A 668 21.50 -7.53 37.79
N ILE A 669 21.60 -7.29 36.48
CA ILE A 669 22.82 -6.78 35.84
C ILE A 669 23.20 -5.41 36.40
N ILE A 670 22.25 -4.49 36.48
CA ILE A 670 22.46 -3.12 36.95
C ILE A 670 22.94 -3.10 38.41
N ASN A 671 22.45 -4.01 39.24
CA ASN A 671 22.79 -4.04 40.67
C ASN A 671 24.00 -4.94 41.00
N ARG A 672 24.50 -5.73 40.05
CA ARG A 672 25.64 -6.65 40.23
C ARG A 672 27.00 -5.93 40.20
N GLU A 673 27.11 -4.86 39.43
CA GLU A 673 28.36 -4.11 39.20
C GLU A 673 28.42 -2.89 40.14
N THR A 674 29.31 -2.90 41.14
CA THR A 674 29.39 -1.82 42.15
C THR A 674 30.41 -0.73 41.85
N THR A 675 31.21 -0.88 40.79
CA THR A 675 32.34 0.01 40.46
C THR A 675 32.04 1.04 39.37
N SER A 676 31.00 0.80 38.56
CA SER A 676 30.56 1.69 37.48
C SER A 676 29.23 2.36 37.83
N THR A 677 28.91 3.48 37.18
CA THR A 677 27.59 4.10 37.36
C THR A 677 26.50 3.20 36.77
N LYS A 678 25.27 3.28 37.30
CA LYS A 678 24.13 2.54 36.73
C LYS A 678 23.92 2.87 35.24
N HIS A 679 24.22 4.11 34.85
CA HIS A 679 24.24 4.56 33.46
C HIS A 679 25.26 3.79 32.61
N GLU A 680 26.52 3.69 33.04
CA GLU A 680 27.58 2.97 32.31
C GLU A 680 27.25 1.48 32.15
N VAL A 681 26.70 0.84 33.18
CA VAL A 681 26.29 -0.57 33.14
C VAL A 681 25.11 -0.77 32.20
N ALA A 682 24.13 0.14 32.20
CA ALA A 682 23.00 0.11 31.27
C ALA A 682 23.48 0.24 29.81
N VAL A 683 24.40 1.16 29.54
CA VAL A 683 25.03 1.34 28.23
C VAL A 683 25.79 0.09 27.79
N HIS A 684 26.58 -0.50 28.69
CA HIS A 684 27.35 -1.72 28.40
C HIS A 684 26.42 -2.89 28.05
N THR A 685 25.35 -3.10 28.84
CA THR A 685 24.35 -4.14 28.62
C THR A 685 23.70 -4.01 27.25
N LEU A 686 23.34 -2.79 26.87
CA LEU A 686 22.77 -2.50 25.57
C LEU A 686 23.71 -2.85 24.41
N ASN A 687 24.94 -2.36 24.47
CA ASN A 687 25.91 -2.49 23.37
C ASN A 687 26.45 -3.92 23.22
N ASN A 688 26.62 -4.63 24.33
CA ASN A 688 27.33 -5.92 24.34
C ASN A 688 26.41 -7.13 24.56
N VAL A 689 25.13 -6.93 24.87
CA VAL A 689 24.15 -8.00 25.04
C VAL A 689 22.97 -7.82 24.09
N LEU A 690 22.28 -6.68 24.18
CA LEU A 690 21.01 -6.51 23.46
C LEU A 690 21.22 -6.30 21.95
N LEU A 691 22.17 -5.45 21.54
CA LEU A 691 22.48 -5.24 20.11
C LEU A 691 23.04 -6.51 19.44
N PRO A 692 23.98 -7.27 20.04
CA PRO A 692 24.43 -8.56 19.50
C PRO A 692 23.31 -9.59 19.37
N ALA A 693 22.40 -9.69 20.34
CA ALA A 693 21.24 -10.58 20.25
C ALA A 693 20.36 -10.25 19.04
N MET A 694 20.05 -8.96 18.83
CA MET A 694 19.28 -8.52 17.67
C MET A 694 20.04 -8.69 16.35
N LYS A 695 21.37 -8.58 16.35
CA LYS A 695 22.19 -8.90 15.18
C LYS A 695 22.07 -10.38 14.82
N GLU A 696 22.15 -11.28 15.80
CA GLU A 696 22.00 -12.72 15.57
C GLU A 696 20.60 -13.07 15.04
N VAL A 697 19.54 -12.44 15.56
CA VAL A 697 18.18 -12.55 15.00
C VAL A 697 18.15 -12.12 13.54
N GLY A 698 18.81 -11.01 13.19
CA GLY A 698 18.94 -10.53 11.82
C GLY A 698 19.71 -11.48 10.90
N ASP A 699 20.82 -12.04 11.38
CA ASP A 699 21.63 -13.01 10.64
C ASP A 699 20.84 -14.30 10.35
N LYS A 700 20.09 -14.82 11.34
CA LYS A 700 19.22 -16.00 11.17
C LYS A 700 18.04 -15.73 10.23
N PHE A 701 17.48 -14.53 10.26
CA PHE A 701 16.46 -14.11 9.30
C PHE A 701 17.01 -14.04 7.87
N GLY A 702 18.20 -13.44 7.69
CA GLY A 702 18.87 -13.36 6.40
C GLY A 702 19.26 -14.74 5.83
N ALA A 703 19.50 -15.72 6.70
CA ALA A 703 19.75 -17.12 6.31
C ALA A 703 18.47 -17.93 6.03
N GLY A 704 17.28 -17.36 6.26
CA GLY A 704 16.00 -18.06 6.14
C GLY A 704 15.70 -19.06 7.27
N GLU A 705 16.47 -19.01 8.36
CA GLU A 705 16.24 -19.84 9.56
C GLU A 705 15.12 -19.30 10.43
N LEU A 706 14.95 -17.97 10.46
CA LEU A 706 13.83 -17.28 11.07
C LEU A 706 12.94 -16.65 9.99
N ILE A 707 11.62 -16.73 10.19
CA ILE A 707 10.65 -15.96 9.40
C ILE A 707 10.38 -14.61 10.06
N LEU A 708 9.86 -13.64 9.28
CA LEU A 708 9.63 -12.27 9.73
C LEU A 708 8.83 -12.16 11.06
N PRO A 709 7.77 -12.95 11.32
CA PRO A 709 7.08 -12.93 12.61
C PRO A 709 7.98 -13.11 13.83
N PHE A 710 8.96 -14.02 13.75
CA PHE A 710 9.86 -14.27 14.88
C PHE A 710 10.79 -13.10 15.11
N VAL A 711 11.22 -12.44 14.04
CA VAL A 711 11.98 -11.19 14.12
C VAL A 711 11.15 -10.10 14.80
N LEU A 712 9.86 -9.97 14.45
CA LEU A 712 8.95 -9.00 15.09
C LEU A 712 8.75 -9.32 16.57
N GLN A 713 8.55 -10.59 16.94
CA GLN A 713 8.41 -10.99 18.34
C GLN A 713 9.70 -10.75 19.14
N SER A 714 10.86 -11.08 18.57
CA SER A 714 12.17 -10.75 19.15
C SER A 714 12.34 -9.24 19.29
N ALA A 715 11.87 -8.46 18.32
CA ALA A 715 11.88 -7.00 18.38
C ALA A 715 10.92 -6.45 19.46
N GLU A 716 9.78 -7.09 19.72
CA GLU A 716 8.89 -6.72 20.83
C GLU A 716 9.54 -7.03 22.19
N THR A 717 10.17 -8.19 22.34
CA THR A 717 10.95 -8.52 23.53
C THR A 717 12.08 -7.51 23.71
N MET A 718 12.83 -7.21 22.65
CA MET A 718 13.87 -6.19 22.64
C MET A 718 13.34 -4.82 23.04
N LYS A 719 12.19 -4.39 22.51
CA LYS A 719 11.56 -3.12 22.84
C LYS A 719 11.22 -3.05 24.33
N LYS A 720 10.62 -4.12 24.88
CA LYS A 720 10.31 -4.24 26.31
C LYS A 720 11.57 -4.14 27.17
N THR A 721 12.63 -4.87 26.80
CA THR A 721 13.93 -4.85 27.46
C THR A 721 14.55 -3.45 27.42
N VAL A 722 14.57 -2.79 26.26
CA VAL A 722 15.12 -1.42 26.11
C VAL A 722 14.31 -0.41 26.91
N SER A 723 12.97 -0.44 26.86
CA SER A 723 12.12 0.49 27.62
C SER A 723 12.34 0.38 29.13
N HIS A 724 12.62 -0.81 29.65
CA HIS A 724 12.98 -0.95 31.07
C HIS A 724 14.40 -0.46 31.36
N LEU A 725 15.34 -0.73 30.45
CA LEU A 725 16.73 -0.27 30.56
C LEU A 725 16.86 1.26 30.54
N GLU A 726 15.95 1.96 29.84
CA GLU A 726 15.89 3.43 29.78
C GLU A 726 15.73 4.08 31.17
N ASN A 727 15.14 3.38 32.15
CA ASN A 727 15.01 3.89 33.52
C ASN A 727 16.35 4.10 34.24
N TYR A 728 17.42 3.46 33.75
CA TYR A 728 18.76 3.52 34.33
C TYR A 728 19.70 4.47 33.59
N LEU A 729 19.24 5.09 32.52
CA LEU A 729 19.99 6.08 31.75
C LEU A 729 19.78 7.48 32.35
N GLU A 730 20.80 8.03 33.02
CA GLU A 730 20.77 9.38 33.61
C GLU A 730 20.48 10.50 32.58
N LYS A 731 19.57 11.43 32.93
CA LYS A 731 19.26 12.66 32.16
C LYS A 731 20.08 13.83 32.70
N VAL A 732 20.88 14.50 31.85
CA VAL A 732 21.52 15.76 32.21
C VAL A 732 20.57 16.93 31.90
N GLU A 733 19.94 17.50 32.93
CA GLU A 733 19.14 18.73 32.80
C GLU A 733 20.02 19.99 32.81
N GLY A 734 19.84 20.88 31.82
CA GLY A 734 20.60 22.12 31.67
C GLY A 734 20.37 22.84 30.33
N VAL A 735 21.12 23.91 30.09
CA VAL A 735 21.10 24.68 28.82
C VAL A 735 21.50 23.75 27.66
N THR A 736 20.65 23.71 26.63
CA THR A 736 20.81 22.80 25.49
C THR A 736 22.10 23.07 24.70
N LYS A 737 22.83 22.01 24.36
CA LYS A 737 24.03 22.03 23.49
C LYS A 737 23.66 22.23 22.01
N GLY A 738 22.39 22.06 21.65
CA GLY A 738 21.88 22.17 20.29
C GLY A 738 20.58 21.38 20.10
N THR A 739 19.88 21.62 18.99
CA THR A 739 18.63 20.93 18.66
C THR A 739 18.89 19.88 17.58
N VAL A 740 18.51 18.63 17.81
CA VAL A 740 18.62 17.54 16.83
C VAL A 740 17.23 17.08 16.42
N VAL A 741 16.96 17.10 15.12
CA VAL A 741 15.76 16.45 14.57
C VAL A 741 16.12 15.03 14.18
N ILE A 742 15.42 14.04 14.72
CA ILE A 742 15.70 12.63 14.45
C ILE A 742 14.47 11.93 13.85
N ALA A 743 14.69 11.09 12.83
CA ALA A 743 13.62 10.39 12.14
C ALA A 743 14.08 9.03 11.58
N THR A 744 13.14 8.09 11.48
CA THR A 744 13.30 6.89 10.65
C THR A 744 12.75 7.23 9.28
N VAL A 745 13.55 7.00 8.24
CA VAL A 745 13.22 7.42 6.86
C VAL A 745 11.95 6.74 6.34
N TYR A 746 11.34 7.35 5.32
CA TYR A 746 10.11 6.87 4.71
C TYR A 746 10.19 5.40 4.27
N GLY A 747 9.10 4.66 4.49
CA GLY A 747 9.03 3.21 4.23
C GLY A 747 9.70 2.33 5.28
N ASP A 748 10.40 2.91 6.27
CA ASP A 748 11.03 2.13 7.35
C ASP A 748 10.23 2.24 8.65
N VAL A 749 9.79 1.07 9.14
CA VAL A 749 8.89 0.96 10.30
C VAL A 749 9.64 0.69 11.62
N HIS A 750 10.96 0.59 11.56
CA HIS A 750 11.81 0.20 12.69
C HIS A 750 12.42 1.41 13.39
N ASP A 751 12.04 1.66 14.66
CA ASP A 751 12.40 2.89 15.37
C ASP A 751 13.17 2.68 16.69
N ILE A 752 13.50 1.43 17.05
CA ILE A 752 14.18 1.11 18.31
C ILE A 752 15.54 1.80 18.41
N GLY A 753 16.40 1.65 17.39
CA GLY A 753 17.72 2.29 17.38
C GLY A 753 17.64 3.82 17.44
N LYS A 754 16.68 4.41 16.72
CA LYS A 754 16.40 5.86 16.74
C LYS A 754 15.96 6.33 18.12
N ASN A 755 15.01 5.64 18.76
CA ASN A 755 14.52 5.98 20.10
C ASN A 755 15.66 5.95 21.13
N LEU A 756 16.57 4.99 21.00
CA LEU A 756 17.74 4.93 21.85
C LEU A 756 18.69 6.12 21.62
N VAL A 757 19.02 6.43 20.36
CA VAL A 757 19.87 7.59 20.03
C VAL A 757 19.24 8.87 20.56
N LYS A 758 17.92 9.02 20.44
CA LYS A 758 17.17 10.13 21.06
C LYS A 758 17.41 10.19 22.57
N THR A 759 17.23 9.08 23.29
CA THR A 759 17.44 9.03 24.74
C THR A 759 18.88 9.40 25.10
N ILE A 760 19.87 8.88 24.37
CA ILE A 760 21.29 9.17 24.59
C ILE A 760 21.63 10.65 24.32
N LEU A 761 21.16 11.23 23.21
CA LEU A 761 21.38 12.63 22.87
C LEU A 761 20.70 13.57 23.88
N ALA A 762 19.45 13.29 24.25
CA ALA A 762 18.73 14.04 25.27
C ALA A 762 19.46 14.01 26.61
N ASN A 763 19.95 12.83 27.00
CA ASN A 763 20.73 12.64 28.22
C ASN A 763 22.07 13.37 28.20
N ASN A 764 22.62 13.66 27.03
CA ASN A 764 23.89 14.40 26.87
C ASN A 764 23.70 15.91 26.68
N GLY A 765 22.49 16.41 26.93
CA GLY A 765 22.18 17.85 26.95
C GLY A 765 21.75 18.43 25.60
N TYR A 766 21.34 17.62 24.63
CA TYR A 766 20.73 18.11 23.37
C TYR A 766 19.20 18.15 23.47
N THR A 767 18.58 19.10 22.79
CA THR A 767 17.12 19.09 22.57
C THR A 767 16.82 18.16 21.40
N VAL A 768 16.13 17.04 21.62
CA VAL A 768 15.82 16.09 20.55
C VAL A 768 14.35 16.20 20.15
N ILE A 769 14.11 16.52 18.87
CA ILE A 769 12.78 16.51 18.25
C ILE A 769 12.67 15.24 17.44
N ASP A 770 11.79 14.36 17.89
CA ASP A 770 11.61 13.04 17.30
C ASP A 770 10.37 13.02 16.42
N LEU A 771 10.58 12.82 15.12
CA LEU A 771 9.49 12.76 14.13
C LEU A 771 8.89 11.36 13.99
N GLY A 772 9.45 10.37 14.68
CA GLY A 772 8.97 8.99 14.64
C GLY A 772 9.53 8.17 13.48
N LYS A 773 8.66 7.39 12.84
CA LYS A 773 9.02 6.41 11.80
C LYS A 773 8.16 6.53 10.55
N GLN A 774 8.66 5.97 9.45
CA GLN A 774 8.11 6.18 8.11
C GLN A 774 7.94 7.68 7.77
N VAL A 775 8.91 8.51 8.16
CA VAL A 775 8.76 9.96 8.03
C VAL A 775 9.16 10.39 6.61
N PRO A 776 8.28 11.08 5.86
CA PRO A 776 8.62 11.64 4.56
C PRO A 776 9.80 12.62 4.66
N ALA A 777 10.65 12.63 3.63
CA ALA A 777 11.79 13.55 3.54
C ALA A 777 11.37 15.01 3.77
N GLU A 778 10.23 15.41 3.20
CA GLU A 778 9.68 16.77 3.33
C GLU A 778 9.41 17.17 4.78
N THR A 779 8.80 16.27 5.55
CA THR A 779 8.47 16.50 6.96
C THR A 779 9.76 16.67 7.77
N ILE A 780 10.78 15.86 7.48
CA ILE A 780 12.09 15.93 8.16
C ILE A 780 12.74 17.29 7.90
N ILE A 781 12.83 17.68 6.63
CA ILE A 781 13.47 18.94 6.21
C ILE A 781 12.70 20.15 6.76
N THR A 782 11.37 20.15 6.60
CA THR A 782 10.51 21.25 7.05
C THR A 782 10.63 21.47 8.55
N GLU A 783 10.54 20.41 9.36
CA GLU A 783 10.64 20.56 10.82
C GLU A 783 12.07 20.94 11.23
N ALA A 784 13.11 20.37 10.60
CA ALA A 784 14.51 20.73 10.87
C ALA A 784 14.81 22.21 10.59
N VAL A 785 14.28 22.76 9.50
CA VAL A 785 14.44 24.18 9.18
C VAL A 785 13.62 25.04 10.14
N LYS A 786 12.36 24.70 10.38
CA LYS A 786 11.45 25.44 11.28
C LYS A 786 12.02 25.60 12.69
N VAL A 787 12.68 24.57 13.21
CA VAL A 787 13.24 24.56 14.57
C VAL A 787 14.69 25.01 14.62
N ASN A 788 15.27 25.42 13.49
CA ASN A 788 16.69 25.73 13.33
C ASN A 788 17.58 24.63 13.92
N ALA A 789 17.38 23.40 13.45
CA ALA A 789 18.11 22.24 13.93
C ALA A 789 19.63 22.42 13.75
N THR A 790 20.38 22.05 14.78
CA THR A 790 21.84 21.95 14.74
C THR A 790 22.27 20.77 13.86
N ALA A 791 21.52 19.68 13.86
CA ALA A 791 21.75 18.54 12.98
C ALA A 791 20.49 17.71 12.73
N ILE A 792 20.50 16.92 11.66
CA ILE A 792 19.46 15.94 11.33
C ILE A 792 20.02 14.53 11.51
N GLY A 793 19.36 13.70 12.32
CA GLY A 793 19.68 12.29 12.50
C GLY A 793 18.74 11.38 11.72
N LEU A 794 19.27 10.58 10.80
CA LEU A 794 18.51 9.65 9.97
C LEU A 794 18.84 8.19 10.30
N SER A 795 17.80 7.38 10.49
CA SER A 795 17.91 5.94 10.71
C SER A 795 17.26 5.16 9.56
N ALA A 796 17.94 4.11 9.08
CA ALA A 796 17.36 3.08 8.20
C ALA A 796 17.89 1.68 8.55
N LEU A 797 16.99 0.71 8.64
CA LEU A 797 17.30 -0.69 8.90
C LEU A 797 17.47 -1.50 7.61
N LEU A 798 16.68 -1.20 6.57
CA LEU A 798 16.71 -1.94 5.30
C LEU A 798 17.53 -1.22 4.22
N VAL A 799 18.17 -2.00 3.34
CA VAL A 799 18.89 -1.44 2.18
C VAL A 799 17.92 -0.72 1.23
N SER A 800 16.69 -1.24 1.09
CA SER A 800 15.64 -0.60 0.28
C SER A 800 15.26 0.79 0.80
N THR A 801 15.08 0.94 2.12
CA THR A 801 14.70 2.21 2.76
C THR A 801 15.86 3.19 2.86
N SER A 802 17.11 2.71 2.94
CA SER A 802 18.32 3.57 2.95
C SER A 802 18.38 4.55 1.77
N LYS A 803 17.76 4.21 0.63
CA LYS A 803 17.68 5.06 -0.56
C LYS A 803 17.00 6.41 -0.31
N GLN A 804 16.25 6.55 0.77
CA GLN A 804 15.63 7.82 1.18
C GLN A 804 16.66 8.83 1.74
N MET A 805 17.77 8.37 2.32
CA MET A 805 18.80 9.26 2.89
C MET A 805 19.44 10.18 1.82
N PRO A 806 19.90 9.69 0.66
CA PRO A 806 20.40 10.58 -0.38
C PRO A 806 19.35 11.57 -0.88
N LEU A 807 18.05 11.24 -0.90
CA LEU A 807 17.00 12.19 -1.28
C LEU A 807 17.02 13.41 -0.36
N ILE A 808 17.10 13.19 0.96
CA ILE A 808 17.16 14.26 1.96
C ILE A 808 18.42 15.11 1.77
N VAL A 809 19.58 14.49 1.54
CA VAL A 809 20.84 15.23 1.30
C VAL A 809 20.74 16.12 0.05
N ASN A 810 20.26 15.56 -1.06
CA ASN A 810 20.08 16.29 -2.30
C ASN A 810 19.10 17.45 -2.14
N GLU A 811 18.03 17.24 -1.38
CA GLU A 811 17.01 18.25 -1.18
C GLU A 811 17.48 19.39 -0.28
N MET A 812 18.25 19.08 0.76
CA MET A 812 18.92 20.08 1.60
C MET A 812 19.89 20.95 0.79
N GLN A 813 20.72 20.33 -0.06
CA GLN A 813 21.61 21.05 -0.98
C GLN A 813 20.82 21.93 -1.95
N ARG A 814 19.79 21.37 -2.60
CA ARG A 814 18.96 22.07 -3.58
C ARG A 814 18.29 23.31 -3.00
N ARG A 815 17.81 23.23 -1.75
CA ARG A 815 17.18 24.35 -1.03
C ARG A 815 18.19 25.31 -0.39
N GLY A 816 19.49 25.00 -0.44
CA GLY A 816 20.54 25.81 0.18
C GLY A 816 20.51 25.79 1.72
N HIS A 817 19.98 24.73 2.32
CA HIS A 817 20.00 24.56 3.77
C HIS A 817 21.32 23.92 4.22
N ASN A 818 22.03 24.56 5.14
CA ASN A 818 23.31 24.10 5.66
C ASN A 818 23.16 23.47 7.05
N ILE A 819 22.48 22.32 7.15
CA ILE A 819 22.37 21.56 8.39
C ILE A 819 23.07 20.20 8.22
N PRO A 820 24.08 19.86 9.06
CA PRO A 820 24.78 18.58 8.95
C PRO A 820 23.84 17.40 9.16
N ILE A 821 24.07 16.31 8.40
CA ILE A 821 23.24 15.11 8.45
C ILE A 821 24.05 13.96 9.03
N LEU A 822 23.59 13.40 10.16
CA LEU A 822 24.11 12.17 10.74
C LEU A 822 23.26 10.99 10.25
N ILE A 823 23.92 9.96 9.73
CA ILE A 823 23.25 8.75 9.23
C ILE A 823 23.69 7.51 10.01
N GLY A 824 22.75 6.64 10.30
CA GLY A 824 23.00 5.37 11.00
C GLY A 824 21.94 4.32 10.72
N GLY A 825 22.09 3.16 11.35
CA GLY A 825 21.22 1.99 11.18
C GLY A 825 21.90 0.82 10.47
N ALA A 826 21.31 -0.37 10.60
CA ALA A 826 21.95 -1.64 10.26
C ALA A 826 22.37 -1.76 8.78
N ALA A 827 21.63 -1.13 7.88
CA ALA A 827 21.93 -1.12 6.44
C ALA A 827 23.00 -0.10 6.04
N ILE A 828 23.43 0.79 6.95
CA ILE A 828 24.28 1.94 6.63
C ILE A 828 25.73 1.62 6.98
N ASN A 829 26.66 2.12 6.15
CA ASN A 829 28.08 2.04 6.41
C ASN A 829 28.82 3.29 5.93
N ARG A 830 30.09 3.42 6.30
CA ARG A 830 30.93 4.58 5.95
C ARG A 830 31.05 4.82 4.44
N ARG A 831 31.03 3.77 3.61
CA ARG A 831 31.08 3.90 2.14
C ARG A 831 29.78 4.51 1.61
N PHE A 832 28.65 4.12 2.17
CA PHE A 832 27.35 4.70 1.85
C PHE A 832 27.30 6.20 2.19
N GLY A 833 27.73 6.60 3.38
CA GLY A 833 27.80 8.02 3.78
C GLY A 833 28.65 8.87 2.82
N ARG A 834 29.84 8.38 2.45
CA ARG A 834 30.71 9.05 1.46
C ARG A 834 30.06 9.18 0.08
N ARG A 835 29.27 8.18 -0.32
CA ARG A 835 28.58 8.20 -1.61
C ARG A 835 27.50 9.26 -1.64
N ILE A 836 26.68 9.34 -0.60
CA ILE A 836 25.53 10.26 -0.57
C ILE A 836 25.93 11.70 -0.23
N LEU A 837 27.15 11.91 0.27
CA LEU A 837 27.75 13.24 0.41
C LEU A 837 27.91 13.94 -0.97
N GLN A 838 28.10 13.15 -2.04
CA GLN A 838 28.04 13.67 -3.40
C GLN A 838 26.59 13.73 -3.86
N THR A 839 26.15 14.91 -4.24
CA THR A 839 24.80 15.17 -4.72
C THR A 839 24.67 14.85 -6.21
N GLU A 840 23.43 14.72 -6.68
CA GLU A 840 23.12 14.34 -8.07
C GLU A 840 23.58 15.36 -9.10
N ASP A 841 23.75 16.62 -8.70
CA ASP A 841 24.33 17.70 -9.52
C ASP A 841 25.87 17.64 -9.60
N GLY A 842 26.50 16.65 -8.95
CA GLY A 842 27.94 16.46 -8.90
C GLY A 842 28.67 17.34 -7.88
N SER A 843 27.94 18.15 -7.10
CA SER A 843 28.51 18.93 -6.00
C SER A 843 28.64 18.11 -4.71
N THR A 844 29.28 18.68 -3.71
CA THR A 844 29.41 18.09 -2.37
C THR A 844 28.48 18.85 -1.45
N TYR A 845 27.70 18.15 -0.63
CA TYR A 845 26.85 18.81 0.37
C TYR A 845 27.73 19.46 1.44
N ASP A 846 27.77 20.80 1.46
CA ASP A 846 28.78 21.58 2.21
C ASP A 846 28.69 21.38 3.72
N ALA A 847 27.48 21.22 4.27
CA ALA A 847 27.28 20.98 5.71
C ALA A 847 27.71 19.57 6.15
N GLY A 848 27.92 18.65 5.20
CA GLY A 848 28.48 17.32 5.44
C GLY A 848 27.45 16.24 5.78
N VAL A 849 27.84 15.00 5.49
CA VAL A 849 27.11 13.77 5.83
C VAL A 849 28.04 12.87 6.62
N PHE A 850 27.63 12.55 7.85
CA PHE A 850 28.44 11.84 8.82
C PHE A 850 27.82 10.49 9.14
N TYR A 851 28.55 9.42 8.84
CA TYR A 851 28.14 8.07 9.25
C TYR A 851 28.54 7.84 10.70
N CYS A 852 27.56 7.47 11.52
CA CYS A 852 27.74 7.10 12.92
C CYS A 852 27.47 5.61 13.07
N LYS A 853 28.49 4.83 13.48
CA LYS A 853 28.33 3.39 13.71
C LYS A 853 27.39 3.08 14.88
N ASP A 854 27.34 3.98 15.86
CA ASP A 854 26.55 3.89 17.07
C ASP A 854 26.22 5.31 17.60
N ALA A 855 25.42 5.37 18.66
CA ALA A 855 24.99 6.62 19.26
C ALA A 855 26.14 7.46 19.86
N PHE A 856 27.24 6.83 20.26
CA PHE A 856 28.39 7.52 20.86
C PHE A 856 29.27 8.18 19.81
N GLU A 857 29.50 7.52 18.66
CA GLU A 857 30.14 8.20 17.52
C GLU A 857 29.26 9.36 17.03
N GLY A 858 27.93 9.24 17.16
CA GLY A 858 27.00 10.36 16.94
C GLY A 858 27.23 11.53 17.90
N LEU A 859 27.41 11.26 19.19
CA LEU A 859 27.76 12.27 20.21
C LEU A 859 29.14 12.89 20.03
N GLU A 860 30.13 12.12 19.59
CA GLU A 860 31.49 12.63 19.30
C GLU A 860 31.52 13.51 18.05
N THR A 861 30.62 13.24 17.10
CA THR A 861 30.49 14.00 15.84
C THR A 861 29.76 15.34 16.04
N MET A 862 28.80 15.35 16.97
CA MET A 862 28.01 16.51 17.41
C MET A 862 28.78 17.42 18.36
#